data_AF-A0A8H5GQD3-F1
#
_entry.id   AF-A0A8H5GQD3-F1
#
_cell.length_a   1.000
_cell.length_b   1.000
_cell.length_c   1.000
_cell.angle_alpha   90.00
_cell.angle_beta   90.00
_cell.angle_gamma   90.00
#
_symmetry.space_group_name_H-M   'P 1'
#
loop_
_entity.id
_entity.type
_entity.pdbx_description
1 polymer ?
#
loop_
_entity_poly.entity_id
_entity_poly.type
_entity_poly.pdbx_seq_one_letter_code
_entity_poly.pdbx_strand_id
1 'polypeptide(L)'
;MLAAEAKRSASVGYLAELRPHPPRNPPTGFFGAGAVPMFGVVAASFLTTRVVDRKRPPEALKAVRERERVRSVEAMKFTVTLPEISNSPNPNPIAFVSLTTMSTAEKRKLPENANYKTRKKQRQADARTIRVQTPQENQNAVAGPSRLAPSITNNVDFTVIGMKGLPSAIDVERFAESRAFEIHAMQTAMQASASSSTTRAWQVLPRHLRRRAASHDPRRVPVRLREKARAEMDPVKKPKKASKKPGKQKRALLKSDKFLKRQRDKSWLETHLWHAKRMHMEDMWGYRLAVTPTEKAFRPSHRASIHGSILHDASYHSFIELKGPVKILVSILETCCDAQGPSPGAQRYTLGSRILNTHIYQPKRYPLDMISPVIIMWRPPSPPAVSTKKSKKQKGKEKEAPLSGEPDRTVWICSHPSVMREVFAALQVSASLVLDAIRESGSPEVALELAPLHGQVNMFEIMGPKSSQVIKGALSPVMKDQSEDFQKFWTSLTNLQCTGSLPRGMVIGFTVHDPRLKFPPKNAQVQLPDSGAPTATLILPSSALAQSNLWEKTCRDKLKKPHYTKQQLDQRRSQNLIPGTPLSSLRQDDRVPVILIQRSVESGNGDSIHGWTLIVPAGWSMAFLPSLIHTGTRVGGQRERQTQAFEAGSVYFPRDYPGLEAYDEYAETRGEGEKAKWDRTPPAKRVNYKKLGTRSPWIPDWEVVVGLEQSNMEHEDDNRDEDEEDLVTTQRPEGDQQDGEGEEDTEMDHVEANDEQQQPPQDEEDGTGTMDVDEQFSPDLLPWLFIGPDISTIVLEISTKPEDEHAKTLLDAINKLRAKRSLNDLSVLKGFPSEAQAQEVLLKSALVNVKVSMHSKGSPDDLAMIYSIPEPEWDEWREAINRKPSSVDDDLVDIGGGDNGGAGSDGSPHVKVRRDVEELSKIIPPPSSIIGYVTTGNYSLSRGGGFAIGAIPLLQYLKIHKKANEGLFSVDSNRAKSSFKAENLFVKVRDRRERSVGWRGSSWCESLRPETYKRFNVSRPRAE
;
A
#
# COMPACT_ATOMS: atom_id res chain seq x y z
N MET A 1 -44.34 -10.31 56.10
CA MET A 1 -45.26 -9.20 56.44
C MET A 1 -45.23 -8.27 55.23
N LEU A 2 -46.26 -8.35 54.37
CA LEU A 2 -47.51 -7.54 54.40
C LEU A 2 -47.22 -6.13 53.81
N ALA A 3 -47.71 -5.77 52.62
CA ALA A 3 -49.10 -5.45 52.24
C ALA A 3 -49.53 -4.07 52.79
N ALA A 4 -50.28 -3.19 52.11
CA ALA A 4 -51.27 -3.31 51.01
C ALA A 4 -50.85 -2.51 49.73
N GLU A 5 -51.40 -2.66 48.51
CA GLU A 5 -52.80 -2.71 47.97
C GLU A 5 -53.49 -1.32 47.92
N ALA A 6 -54.40 -0.97 46.98
CA ALA A 6 -55.18 -1.78 46.03
C ALA A 6 -55.76 -0.97 44.82
N LYS A 7 -56.47 -1.70 43.92
CA LYS A 7 -57.37 -1.25 42.81
C LYS A 7 -56.62 -0.73 41.55
N ARG A 8 -57.14 -0.75 40.31
CA ARG A 8 -58.29 -1.38 39.58
C ARG A 8 -57.97 -1.29 38.05
N SER A 9 -58.67 -1.87 37.06
CA SER A 9 -59.82 -2.80 37.01
C SER A 9 -59.77 -3.78 35.80
N ALA A 10 -60.56 -3.56 34.72
CA ALA A 10 -60.86 -4.45 33.59
C ALA A 10 -61.45 -3.62 32.39
N SER A 11 -61.92 -4.11 31.22
CA SER A 11 -62.42 -5.44 30.80
C SER A 11 -62.60 -5.59 29.26
N VAL A 12 -62.46 -6.82 28.71
CA VAL A 12 -63.27 -7.50 27.64
C VAL A 12 -63.45 -6.82 26.24
N GLY A 13 -63.46 -7.51 25.07
CA GLY A 13 -63.14 -8.92 24.71
C GLY A 13 -63.55 -9.31 23.26
N TYR A 14 -63.04 -10.48 22.78
CA TYR A 14 -63.64 -11.52 21.88
C TYR A 14 -64.34 -11.17 20.52
N LEU A 15 -64.33 -12.00 19.44
CA LEU A 15 -63.83 -13.37 19.11
C LEU A 15 -63.04 -13.32 17.75
N ALA A 16 -62.25 -14.27 17.23
CA ALA A 16 -61.75 -15.63 17.59
C ALA A 16 -62.52 -16.90 17.12
N GLU A 17 -62.18 -17.49 15.95
CA GLU A 17 -62.47 -18.91 15.58
C GLU A 17 -61.30 -19.67 14.87
N LEU A 18 -61.48 -20.92 14.42
CA LEU A 18 -60.59 -22.05 14.82
C LEU A 18 -59.84 -22.91 13.74
N ARG A 19 -59.11 -23.95 14.22
CA ARG A 19 -58.17 -24.91 13.55
C ARG A 19 -58.90 -26.22 13.09
N PRO A 20 -58.31 -27.35 12.56
CA PRO A 20 -56.88 -27.80 12.44
C PRO A 20 -56.46 -28.67 11.19
N HIS A 21 -55.25 -29.27 11.23
CA HIS A 21 -54.77 -30.44 10.40
C HIS A 21 -55.35 -31.80 10.92
N PRO A 22 -55.14 -33.03 10.34
CA PRO A 22 -54.14 -33.56 9.34
C PRO A 22 -54.75 -34.61 8.33
N PRO A 23 -54.24 -35.86 8.02
CA PRO A 23 -52.93 -36.41 7.57
C PRO A 23 -52.94 -37.34 6.28
N ARG A 24 -51.75 -37.82 5.83
CA ARG A 24 -51.38 -39.15 5.20
C ARG A 24 -51.69 -39.57 3.71
N ASN A 25 -50.59 -39.80 2.98
CA ASN A 25 -50.21 -40.95 2.09
C ASN A 25 -50.80 -41.20 0.65
N PRO A 26 -49.93 -41.56 -0.34
CA PRO A 26 -50.30 -42.03 -1.71
C PRO A 26 -49.68 -43.38 -2.19
N PRO A 27 -50.23 -44.00 -3.27
CA PRO A 27 -49.52 -44.68 -4.38
C PRO A 27 -49.93 -44.06 -5.76
N THR A 28 -49.60 -44.53 -6.98
CA THR A 28 -48.86 -45.68 -7.59
C THR A 28 -47.57 -45.17 -8.32
N GLY A 29 -46.96 -45.68 -9.42
CA GLY A 29 -47.08 -46.82 -10.37
C GLY A 29 -47.63 -46.40 -11.76
N PHE A 30 -47.12 -46.86 -12.92
CA PHE A 30 -46.03 -47.83 -13.25
C PHE A 30 -45.63 -47.78 -14.75
N PHE A 31 -44.38 -48.14 -15.13
CA PHE A 31 -43.84 -48.32 -16.53
C PHE A 31 -43.88 -47.09 -17.47
N GLY A 32 -43.16 -46.98 -18.61
CA GLY A 32 -42.06 -47.75 -19.24
C GLY A 32 -41.38 -46.84 -20.31
N ALA A 33 -40.06 -46.82 -20.50
CA ALA A 33 -39.21 -47.74 -21.29
C ALA A 33 -39.36 -47.62 -22.83
N GLY A 34 -38.25 -47.32 -23.54
CA GLY A 34 -38.16 -47.14 -25.02
C GLY A 34 -37.88 -45.67 -25.42
N ALA A 35 -36.79 -45.20 -26.03
CA ALA A 35 -35.54 -45.73 -26.62
C ALA A 35 -35.43 -45.67 -28.18
N VAL A 36 -34.28 -45.14 -28.65
CA VAL A 36 -33.72 -45.14 -30.02
C VAL A 36 -34.31 -44.09 -31.02
N PRO A 37 -33.46 -43.37 -31.82
CA PRO A 37 -33.88 -42.36 -32.80
C PRO A 37 -33.71 -42.82 -34.26
N MET A 38 -34.03 -41.97 -35.25
CA MET A 38 -33.33 -41.95 -36.56
C MET A 38 -33.47 -40.60 -37.31
N PHE A 39 -32.69 -40.45 -38.39
CA PHE A 39 -32.50 -39.23 -39.19
C PHE A 39 -33.61 -38.96 -40.23
N GLY A 40 -33.72 -37.69 -40.64
CA GLY A 40 -34.32 -37.25 -41.91
C GLY A 40 -33.65 -35.95 -42.38
N VAL A 41 -33.20 -35.89 -43.63
CA VAL A 41 -32.42 -34.77 -44.20
C VAL A 41 -33.02 -34.28 -45.51
N VAL A 42 -33.28 -32.98 -45.61
CA VAL A 42 -33.43 -32.22 -46.87
C VAL A 42 -32.76 -30.86 -46.65
N ALA A 43 -32.16 -30.28 -47.70
CA ALA A 43 -31.41 -29.02 -47.62
C ALA A 43 -31.82 -28.03 -48.72
N ALA A 44 -31.89 -26.73 -48.39
CA ALA A 44 -31.98 -25.63 -49.35
C ALA A 44 -31.48 -24.28 -48.76
N SER A 45 -30.19 -24.03 -48.95
CA SER A 45 -29.58 -22.77 -49.40
C SER A 45 -30.16 -21.36 -49.09
N PHE A 46 -29.31 -20.59 -48.39
CA PHE A 46 -28.91 -19.18 -48.61
C PHE A 46 -29.63 -17.95 -47.99
N LEU A 47 -28.74 -17.04 -47.51
CA LEU A 47 -28.80 -15.57 -47.29
C LEU A 47 -30.07 -15.00 -46.61
N THR A 48 -30.14 -14.75 -45.29
CA THR A 48 -29.37 -13.87 -44.37
C THR A 48 -29.71 -12.38 -44.37
N THR A 49 -30.53 -11.97 -43.40
CA THR A 49 -30.27 -10.83 -42.49
C THR A 49 -30.63 -11.27 -41.07
N ARG A 50 -29.80 -10.99 -40.06
CA ARG A 50 -30.15 -11.31 -38.66
C ARG A 50 -29.40 -10.48 -37.62
N VAL A 51 -30.16 -9.64 -36.91
CA VAL A 51 -29.73 -8.96 -35.68
C VAL A 51 -29.43 -9.99 -34.59
N VAL A 52 -28.20 -10.03 -34.07
CA VAL A 52 -27.84 -10.82 -32.87
C VAL A 52 -26.77 -10.13 -31.99
N ASP A 53 -27.26 -9.56 -30.89
CA ASP A 53 -26.70 -9.58 -29.53
C ASP A 53 -25.29 -10.19 -29.35
N ARG A 54 -24.26 -9.35 -29.18
CA ARG A 54 -22.85 -9.77 -29.03
C ARG A 54 -22.43 -10.01 -27.57
N LYS A 55 -22.71 -11.20 -27.04
CA LYS A 55 -22.10 -11.74 -25.81
C LYS A 55 -21.30 -13.03 -26.04
N ARG A 56 -20.08 -12.93 -26.59
CA ARG A 56 -19.00 -13.94 -26.43
C ARG A 56 -17.65 -13.49 -27.03
N PRO A 57 -16.50 -13.68 -26.34
CA PRO A 57 -15.16 -13.66 -26.95
C PRO A 57 -14.84 -15.01 -27.64
N PRO A 58 -13.88 -15.06 -28.58
CA PRO A 58 -13.71 -16.20 -29.50
C PRO A 58 -12.91 -17.40 -28.95
N GLU A 59 -13.30 -18.61 -29.36
CA GLU A 59 -12.60 -19.87 -29.03
C GLU A 59 -11.45 -20.20 -30.01
N ALA A 60 -10.37 -19.41 -30.01
CA ALA A 60 -9.21 -19.62 -30.90
C ALA A 60 -7.88 -19.97 -30.17
N LEU A 61 -7.93 -20.41 -28.90
CA LEU A 61 -6.74 -20.61 -28.05
C LEU A 61 -6.66 -21.98 -27.34
N LYS A 62 -7.39 -23.00 -27.81
CA LYS A 62 -7.44 -24.33 -27.15
C LYS A 62 -6.50 -25.41 -27.71
N ALA A 63 -5.91 -25.22 -28.90
CA ALA A 63 -5.37 -26.34 -29.70
C ALA A 63 -3.85 -26.59 -29.64
N VAL A 64 -3.11 -26.05 -28.65
CA VAL A 64 -1.64 -26.23 -28.53
C VAL A 64 -1.18 -26.73 -27.15
N ARG A 65 -2.08 -26.87 -26.16
CA ARG A 65 -1.72 -27.11 -24.75
C ARG A 65 -1.74 -28.58 -24.27
N GLU A 66 -2.01 -29.55 -25.14
CA GLU A 66 -2.36 -30.94 -24.77
C GLU A 66 -1.31 -32.01 -25.19
N ARG A 67 -0.02 -31.63 -25.25
CA ARG A 67 1.18 -32.51 -25.19
C ARG A 67 2.25 -31.71 -24.44
N GLU A 68 2.98 -32.22 -23.46
CA GLU A 68 3.24 -33.61 -23.06
C GLU A 68 3.00 -33.82 -21.55
N ARG A 69 2.24 -34.87 -21.15
CA ARG A 69 2.23 -35.41 -19.77
C ARG A 69 1.47 -36.74 -19.70
N VAL A 70 2.17 -37.88 -19.80
CA VAL A 70 1.91 -39.15 -19.06
C VAL A 70 2.84 -40.27 -19.55
N ARG A 71 3.59 -40.84 -18.60
CA ARG A 71 3.98 -42.27 -18.38
C ARG A 71 4.90 -42.23 -17.13
N SER A 72 4.56 -42.78 -15.96
CA SER A 72 4.23 -44.20 -15.61
C SER A 72 5.47 -45.10 -15.80
N VAL A 73 5.85 -46.05 -14.93
CA VAL A 73 5.15 -46.94 -13.96
C VAL A 73 6.13 -47.18 -12.77
N GLU A 74 5.81 -46.93 -11.49
CA GLU A 74 5.21 -47.83 -10.47
C GLU A 74 6.04 -49.10 -10.07
N ALA A 75 6.24 -49.30 -8.76
CA ALA A 75 6.62 -50.58 -8.15
C ALA A 75 6.25 -50.61 -6.64
N MET A 76 5.79 -51.75 -6.12
CA MET A 76 5.33 -51.92 -4.73
C MET A 76 6.25 -52.82 -3.89
N LYS A 77 6.20 -52.67 -2.55
CA LYS A 77 5.85 -53.78 -1.63
C LYS A 77 5.59 -53.30 -0.19
N PHE A 78 4.85 -54.12 0.57
CA PHE A 78 4.51 -53.95 1.99
C PHE A 78 5.34 -54.90 2.87
N THR A 79 5.49 -54.54 4.15
CA THR A 79 5.49 -55.49 5.28
C THR A 79 5.00 -54.79 6.56
N VAL A 80 4.36 -55.53 7.45
CA VAL A 80 3.88 -55.08 8.77
C VAL A 80 4.20 -56.17 9.79
N THR A 81 4.78 -55.81 10.94
CA THR A 81 5.02 -56.74 12.06
C THR A 81 4.82 -56.07 13.43
N LEU A 82 4.13 -56.80 14.30
CA LEU A 82 3.84 -56.66 15.74
C LEU A 82 3.36 -58.08 16.20
N PRO A 83 3.17 -58.41 17.50
CA PRO A 83 3.42 -57.63 18.73
C PRO A 83 4.79 -58.00 19.40
N GLU A 84 5.10 -58.32 20.68
CA GLU A 84 4.38 -58.71 21.91
C GLU A 84 5.04 -58.26 23.25
N ILE A 85 4.18 -58.00 24.24
CA ILE A 85 4.16 -58.49 25.65
C ILE A 85 5.54 -58.75 26.31
N SER A 86 6.00 -57.92 27.26
CA SER A 86 5.55 -57.82 28.67
C SER A 86 6.26 -56.63 29.38
N ASN A 87 6.21 -56.34 30.71
CA ASN A 87 5.55 -56.92 31.90
C ASN A 87 5.33 -55.83 32.99
N SER A 88 4.99 -56.23 34.23
CA SER A 88 5.13 -55.47 35.50
C SER A 88 5.75 -56.39 36.58
N PRO A 89 6.30 -55.90 37.72
CA PRO A 89 5.45 -55.38 38.82
C PRO A 89 6.05 -54.23 39.67
N ASN A 90 5.24 -53.72 40.60
CA ASN A 90 5.64 -52.91 41.78
C ASN A 90 5.97 -53.84 42.96
N PRO A 91 6.84 -53.47 43.94
CA PRO A 91 6.37 -52.67 45.09
C PRO A 91 7.39 -51.69 45.74
N ASN A 92 6.92 -50.98 46.79
CA ASN A 92 7.67 -50.12 47.73
C ASN A 92 8.35 -50.97 48.85
N PRO A 93 8.90 -50.46 50.00
CA PRO A 93 9.01 -49.08 50.54
C PRO A 93 10.35 -48.76 51.29
N ILE A 94 10.37 -47.74 52.18
CA ILE A 94 11.34 -47.46 53.30
C ILE A 94 12.71 -46.88 52.84
N ALA A 95 13.40 -45.92 53.49
CA ALA A 95 13.08 -44.82 54.44
C ALA A 95 14.15 -43.70 54.21
N PHE A 96 14.11 -42.43 54.68
CA PHE A 96 13.40 -41.70 55.76
C PHE A 96 14.08 -41.60 57.15
N VAL A 97 15.14 -40.78 57.23
CA VAL A 97 15.57 -40.02 58.42
C VAL A 97 16.06 -38.66 57.88
N SER A 98 15.84 -37.45 58.39
CA SER A 98 14.95 -36.80 59.38
C SER A 98 15.80 -35.70 60.03
N LEU A 99 15.35 -34.44 60.00
CA LEU A 99 15.78 -33.40 60.95
C LEU A 99 14.74 -32.26 61.00
N THR A 100 13.81 -32.41 61.95
CA THR A 100 13.38 -31.42 62.95
C THR A 100 14.00 -30.01 62.82
N THR A 101 13.32 -28.87 62.93
CA THR A 101 11.89 -28.47 63.11
C THR A 101 11.84 -26.93 63.03
N MET A 102 10.75 -26.31 62.57
CA MET A 102 10.50 -24.87 62.81
C MET A 102 8.99 -24.58 62.98
N SER A 103 8.68 -23.52 63.74
CA SER A 103 7.35 -23.32 64.35
C SER A 103 6.21 -22.99 63.37
N THR A 104 5.00 -23.37 63.75
CA THR A 104 3.76 -23.24 62.96
C THR A 104 3.12 -21.84 63.02
N ALA A 105 2.61 -21.37 61.88
CA ALA A 105 1.59 -20.32 61.83
C ALA A 105 0.49 -20.73 60.83
N GLU A 106 -0.72 -20.99 61.31
CA GLU A 106 -1.81 -21.51 60.48
C GLU A 106 -2.28 -20.51 59.40
N LYS A 107 -2.10 -20.87 58.14
CA LYS A 107 -2.90 -20.30 57.05
C LYS A 107 -4.19 -21.12 56.91
N ARG A 108 -5.31 -20.59 57.43
CA ARG A 108 -6.66 -21.16 57.30
C ARG A 108 -6.99 -21.51 55.83
N LYS A 109 -6.83 -22.79 55.45
CA LYS A 109 -7.24 -23.32 54.15
C LYS A 109 -8.75 -23.57 54.16
N LEU A 110 -9.48 -22.96 53.23
CA LEU A 110 -10.86 -23.38 52.93
C LEU A 110 -10.86 -24.72 52.15
N PRO A 111 -11.94 -25.52 52.26
CA PRO A 111 -12.11 -26.74 51.47
C PRO A 111 -12.11 -26.45 49.96
N GLU A 112 -11.64 -27.39 49.15
CA GLU A 112 -11.37 -27.17 47.72
C GLU A 112 -12.59 -26.74 46.90
N ASN A 113 -13.79 -27.16 47.33
CA ASN A 113 -15.08 -26.84 46.71
C ASN A 113 -15.62 -25.43 47.01
N ALA A 114 -14.86 -24.56 47.70
CA ALA A 114 -15.28 -23.19 48.00
C ALA A 114 -15.52 -22.34 46.74
N ASN A 115 -16.71 -21.76 46.62
CA ASN A 115 -17.18 -20.96 45.48
C ASN A 115 -16.22 -19.81 45.11
N TYR A 116 -16.11 -19.50 43.82
CA TYR A 116 -15.26 -18.42 43.29
C TYR A 116 -15.50 -17.07 43.97
N LYS A 117 -16.76 -16.71 44.28
CA LYS A 117 -17.09 -15.46 44.98
C LYS A 117 -16.44 -15.37 46.38
N THR A 118 -16.47 -16.44 47.17
CA THR A 118 -15.85 -16.46 48.50
C THR A 118 -14.32 -16.49 48.41
N ARG A 119 -13.73 -17.27 47.49
CA ARG A 119 -12.28 -17.25 47.24
C ARG A 119 -11.78 -15.88 46.72
N LYS A 120 -12.58 -15.14 45.94
CA LYS A 120 -12.27 -13.76 45.53
C LYS A 120 -12.36 -12.80 46.72
N LYS A 121 -13.43 -12.87 47.54
CA LYS A 121 -13.62 -12.00 48.72
C LYS A 121 -12.49 -12.20 49.75
N GLN A 122 -12.06 -13.43 49.99
CA GLN A 122 -10.95 -13.71 50.90
C GLN A 122 -9.59 -13.26 50.34
N ARG A 123 -9.27 -13.52 49.06
CA ARG A 123 -8.05 -12.96 48.44
C ARG A 123 -7.98 -11.43 48.48
N GLN A 124 -9.13 -10.74 48.46
CA GLN A 124 -9.19 -9.28 48.65
C GLN A 124 -9.07 -8.85 50.12
N ALA A 125 -9.32 -9.72 51.10
CA ALA A 125 -9.03 -9.47 52.51
C ALA A 125 -7.54 -9.75 52.83
N ASP A 126 -7.02 -10.89 52.38
CA ASP A 126 -5.62 -11.28 52.53
C ASP A 126 -4.68 -10.20 51.94
N ALA A 127 -5.02 -9.64 50.77
CA ALA A 127 -4.27 -8.58 50.11
C ALA A 127 -4.47 -7.16 50.70
N ARG A 128 -5.40 -6.98 51.64
CA ARG A 128 -5.57 -5.74 52.43
C ARG A 128 -4.85 -5.82 53.78
N THR A 129 -4.49 -7.02 54.23
CA THR A 129 -3.81 -7.25 55.51
C THR A 129 -2.31 -7.02 55.33
N ILE A 130 -1.88 -5.76 55.40
CA ILE A 130 -0.45 -5.43 55.47
C ILE A 130 0.10 -6.04 56.76
N ARG A 131 1.09 -6.93 56.64
CA ARG A 131 1.71 -7.60 57.77
C ARG A 131 2.72 -6.66 58.42
N VAL A 132 2.25 -5.82 59.35
CA VAL A 132 3.12 -5.00 60.20
C VAL A 132 4.13 -5.89 60.89
N GLN A 133 5.42 -5.64 60.65
CA GLN A 133 6.49 -6.22 61.46
C GLN A 133 6.65 -5.33 62.70
N THR A 134 6.47 -5.90 63.89
CA THR A 134 7.05 -5.32 65.10
C THR A 134 8.57 -5.30 64.93
N PRO A 135 9.27 -4.18 65.22
CA PRO A 135 10.72 -4.15 65.11
C PRO A 135 11.36 -5.18 66.03
N GLN A 136 12.28 -5.98 65.49
CA GLN A 136 13.38 -6.49 66.30
C GLN A 136 14.48 -5.43 66.27
N GLU A 137 15.12 -5.19 67.40
CA GLU A 137 16.30 -4.33 67.46
C GLU A 137 17.42 -4.95 66.63
N ASN A 138 17.86 -4.22 65.61
CA ASN A 138 19.15 -4.45 64.96
C ASN A 138 19.67 -3.10 64.45
N GLN A 139 20.92 -2.83 64.74
CA GLN A 139 21.52 -1.50 64.58
C GLN A 139 21.97 -1.26 63.12
N ASN A 140 22.18 0.01 62.77
CA ASN A 140 22.83 0.49 61.54
C ASN A 140 22.05 0.39 60.21
N ALA A 141 21.06 1.27 60.03
CA ALA A 141 20.75 1.87 58.72
C ALA A 141 20.06 3.25 58.90
N VAL A 142 20.79 4.35 58.65
CA VAL A 142 20.22 5.71 58.67
C VAL A 142 20.09 6.24 57.24
N ALA A 143 18.88 6.65 56.87
CA ALA A 143 18.58 7.32 55.60
C ALA A 143 17.69 8.54 55.86
N GLY A 144 18.27 9.58 56.47
CA GLY A 144 17.63 10.89 56.64
C GLY A 144 17.78 11.78 55.39
N PRO A 145 16.91 12.79 55.20
CA PRO A 145 16.96 13.68 54.04
C PRO A 145 18.15 14.64 54.09
N SER A 146 18.70 15.00 52.93
CA SER A 146 19.91 15.79 52.81
C SER A 146 19.65 17.30 52.67
N ARG A 147 20.30 18.09 53.55
CA ARG A 147 20.75 19.48 53.33
C ARG A 147 19.70 20.55 53.00
N LEU A 148 19.38 21.35 54.02
CA LEU A 148 19.42 22.81 53.88
C LEU A 148 20.51 23.34 54.82
N ALA A 149 21.24 24.37 54.40
CA ALA A 149 22.22 25.06 55.25
C ALA A 149 21.56 26.27 55.92
N PRO A 150 22.01 26.61 57.14
CA PRO A 150 22.59 27.94 57.31
C PRO A 150 23.98 27.89 57.95
N SER A 151 24.71 29.00 57.83
CA SER A 151 26.00 29.24 58.48
C SER A 151 25.83 29.88 59.88
N ILE A 152 26.96 29.99 60.61
CA ILE A 152 27.22 30.82 61.82
C ILE A 152 27.21 30.07 63.18
N THR A 153 28.39 29.53 63.50
CA THR A 153 29.13 29.53 64.79
C THR A 153 28.59 28.90 66.10
N ASN A 154 29.52 28.17 66.74
CA ASN A 154 29.75 27.97 68.18
C ASN A 154 29.11 26.78 68.94
N ASN A 155 30.01 25.88 69.35
CA ASN A 155 29.99 24.84 70.39
C ASN A 155 28.81 24.79 71.39
N VAL A 156 28.09 23.66 71.39
CA VAL A 156 27.66 22.94 72.61
C VAL A 156 27.70 21.43 72.31
N ASP A 157 28.08 20.58 73.27
CA ASP A 157 28.08 19.12 73.13
C ASP A 157 26.68 18.53 72.94
N PHE A 158 26.53 17.64 71.95
CA PHE A 158 25.25 16.95 71.70
C PHE A 158 25.14 15.66 72.52
N THR A 159 24.84 15.79 73.81
CA THR A 159 24.26 14.70 74.61
C THR A 159 22.81 15.01 74.94
N VAL A 160 21.94 14.01 74.79
CA VAL A 160 20.50 14.03 75.17
C VAL A 160 19.67 15.18 74.57
N ILE A 161 19.21 15.02 73.32
CA ILE A 161 17.97 15.67 72.85
C ILE A 161 16.92 14.61 72.52
N GLY A 162 16.12 14.26 73.53
CA GLY A 162 14.84 13.60 73.33
C GLY A 162 13.75 14.63 72.99
N MET A 163 13.11 14.48 71.82
CA MET A 163 11.89 15.18 71.34
C MET A 163 11.94 16.72 71.20
N LYS A 164 12.82 17.46 71.88
CA LYS A 164 12.99 18.92 71.76
C LYS A 164 13.71 19.31 70.46
N GLY A 165 12.97 19.29 69.35
CA GLY A 165 13.50 19.63 68.01
C GLY A 165 12.59 19.21 66.86
N LEU A 166 11.60 18.35 67.13
CA LEU A 166 10.42 18.23 66.28
C LEU A 166 9.55 19.49 66.47
N PRO A 167 8.98 20.08 65.40
CA PRO A 167 8.08 21.21 65.54
C PRO A 167 6.81 20.77 66.29
N SER A 168 6.32 21.61 67.20
CA SER A 168 5.18 21.31 68.08
C SER A 168 3.84 21.21 67.34
N ALA A 169 3.76 21.78 66.14
CA ALA A 169 2.70 21.57 65.17
C ALA A 169 3.31 21.13 63.84
N ILE A 170 2.64 20.22 63.14
CA ILE A 170 2.98 19.86 61.77
C ILE A 170 2.24 20.79 60.80
N ASP A 171 2.98 21.40 59.89
CA ASP A 171 2.42 22.09 58.72
C ASP A 171 1.83 21.04 57.79
N VAL A 172 0.50 20.85 57.88
CA VAL A 172 -0.22 19.78 57.19
C VAL A 172 -0.20 20.00 55.68
N GLU A 173 -0.28 21.25 55.22
CA GLU A 173 -0.29 21.60 53.80
C GLU A 173 1.08 21.29 53.18
N ARG A 174 2.16 21.87 53.73
CA ARG A 174 3.52 21.65 53.23
C ARG A 174 3.97 20.19 53.35
N PHE A 175 3.51 19.47 54.38
CA PHE A 175 3.76 18.03 54.52
C PHE A 175 3.01 17.22 53.48
N ALA A 176 1.74 17.54 53.21
CA ALA A 176 0.93 16.90 52.18
C ALA A 176 1.49 17.18 50.77
N GLU A 177 1.88 18.42 50.46
CA GLU A 177 2.56 18.81 49.22
C GLU A 177 3.83 17.98 49.00
N SER A 178 4.70 17.90 50.02
CA SER A 178 5.97 17.15 49.94
C SER A 178 5.80 15.66 49.62
N ARG A 179 4.59 15.11 49.84
CA ARG A 179 4.23 13.70 49.58
C ARG A 179 3.09 13.54 48.57
N ALA A 180 2.63 14.61 47.92
CA ALA A 180 1.50 14.58 47.01
C ALA A 180 1.74 13.60 45.85
N PHE A 181 2.98 13.54 45.34
CA PHE A 181 3.40 12.56 44.35
C PHE A 181 3.25 11.11 44.83
N GLU A 182 3.67 10.80 46.06
CA GLU A 182 3.57 9.45 46.64
C GLU A 182 2.10 9.04 46.83
N ILE A 183 1.29 9.97 47.36
CA ILE A 183 -0.15 9.78 47.59
C ILE A 183 -0.88 9.55 46.27
N HIS A 184 -0.64 10.39 45.25
CA HIS A 184 -1.24 10.22 43.93
C HIS A 184 -0.75 8.96 43.20
N ALA A 185 0.52 8.58 43.32
CA ALA A 185 1.04 7.33 42.76
C ALA A 185 0.37 6.11 43.39
N MET A 186 0.23 6.09 44.72
CA MET A 186 -0.49 5.03 45.45
C MET A 186 -1.98 5.00 45.11
N GLN A 187 -2.66 6.15 45.09
CA GLN A 187 -4.07 6.26 44.70
C GLN A 187 -4.31 5.76 43.27
N THR A 188 -3.42 6.12 42.33
CA THR A 188 -3.45 5.64 40.94
C THR A 188 -3.25 4.13 40.86
N ALA A 189 -2.32 3.55 41.63
CA ALA A 189 -2.11 2.11 41.70
C ALA A 189 -3.32 1.36 42.30
N MET A 190 -3.99 1.94 43.31
CA MET A 190 -5.22 1.42 43.89
C MET A 190 -6.38 1.46 42.89
N GLN A 191 -6.56 2.55 42.15
CA GLN A 191 -7.59 2.66 41.10
C GLN A 191 -7.31 1.73 39.90
N ALA A 192 -6.05 1.60 39.48
CA ALA A 192 -5.62 0.69 38.42
C ALA A 192 -5.83 -0.79 38.80
N SER A 193 -5.55 -1.17 40.05
CA SER A 193 -5.79 -2.53 40.54
C SER A 193 -7.28 -2.83 40.75
N ALA A 194 -8.07 -1.86 41.23
CA ALA A 194 -9.53 -1.99 41.36
C ALA A 194 -10.23 -2.14 40.00
N SER A 195 -9.90 -1.29 39.02
CA SER A 195 -10.43 -1.40 37.65
C SER A 195 -9.98 -2.69 36.94
N SER A 196 -8.75 -3.16 37.20
CA SER A 196 -8.25 -4.48 36.78
C SER A 196 -9.01 -5.66 37.43
N SER A 197 -9.64 -5.48 38.60
CA SER A 197 -10.49 -6.49 39.25
C SER A 197 -11.92 -6.56 38.68
N THR A 198 -12.38 -5.49 38.04
CA THR A 198 -13.76 -5.31 37.53
C THR A 198 -13.87 -5.53 36.01
N THR A 199 -12.86 -5.13 35.25
CA THR A 199 -12.78 -5.40 33.79
C THR A 199 -12.63 -6.89 33.49
N ARG A 200 -13.26 -7.40 32.43
CA ARG A 200 -13.14 -8.83 32.03
C ARG A 200 -11.74 -9.15 31.52
N ALA A 201 -11.30 -10.40 31.68
CA ALA A 201 -9.96 -10.89 31.33
C ALA A 201 -9.54 -10.54 29.90
N TRP A 202 -10.45 -10.61 28.93
CA TRP A 202 -10.19 -10.25 27.53
C TRP A 202 -10.33 -8.76 27.21
N GLN A 203 -10.91 -7.96 28.10
CA GLN A 203 -10.97 -6.49 27.98
C GLN A 203 -9.66 -5.82 28.45
N VAL A 204 -8.94 -6.43 29.41
CA VAL A 204 -7.60 -5.99 29.88
C VAL A 204 -6.55 -5.93 28.75
N LEU A 205 -6.76 -6.66 27.65
CA LEU A 205 -5.86 -6.65 26.50
C LEU A 205 -5.99 -5.35 25.67
N PRO A 206 -4.87 -4.76 25.17
CA PRO A 206 -4.87 -3.70 24.16
C PRO A 206 -5.74 -4.06 22.94
N ARG A 207 -6.42 -3.06 22.35
CA ARG A 207 -7.44 -3.29 21.30
C ARG A 207 -6.98 -4.23 20.18
N HIS A 208 -5.76 -4.06 19.67
CA HIS A 208 -5.17 -4.87 18.58
C HIS A 208 -4.85 -6.34 18.97
N LEU A 209 -4.76 -6.66 20.28
CA LEU A 209 -4.55 -8.02 20.78
C LEU A 209 -5.87 -8.74 21.14
N ARG A 210 -7.00 -8.02 21.24
CA ARG A 210 -8.30 -8.61 21.60
C ARG A 210 -8.78 -9.58 20.51
N ARG A 211 -9.42 -10.68 20.93
CA ARG A 211 -9.97 -11.71 20.02
C ARG A 211 -11.41 -12.02 20.41
N ARG A 212 -12.35 -11.94 19.46
CA ARG A 212 -13.79 -12.19 19.71
C ARG A 212 -14.06 -13.56 20.35
N ALA A 213 -13.31 -14.59 19.97
CA ALA A 213 -13.44 -15.94 20.53
C ALA A 213 -12.92 -16.10 21.98
N ALA A 214 -12.33 -15.07 22.60
CA ALA A 214 -11.78 -15.16 23.96
C ALA A 214 -12.84 -15.35 25.06
N SER A 215 -14.13 -15.11 24.76
CA SER A 215 -15.27 -15.44 25.62
C SER A 215 -15.71 -16.92 25.54
N HIS A 216 -15.13 -17.71 24.62
CA HIS A 216 -15.53 -19.10 24.36
C HIS A 216 -14.33 -20.08 24.34
N ASP A 217 -13.11 -19.58 24.19
CA ASP A 217 -11.86 -20.36 24.29
C ASP A 217 -10.84 -19.61 25.15
N PRO A 218 -10.58 -20.03 26.41
CA PRO A 218 -9.62 -19.36 27.29
C PRO A 218 -8.19 -19.36 26.74
N ARG A 219 -7.87 -20.28 25.81
CA ARG A 219 -6.52 -20.37 25.21
C ARG A 219 -6.19 -19.14 24.36
N ARG A 220 -7.20 -18.35 23.96
CA ARG A 220 -7.08 -17.10 23.18
C ARG A 220 -6.62 -15.89 23.98
N VAL A 221 -6.57 -15.96 25.32
CA VAL A 221 -5.86 -14.95 26.13
C VAL A 221 -4.44 -15.44 26.51
N PRO A 222 -3.48 -14.52 26.75
CA PRO A 222 -2.15 -14.86 27.26
C PRO A 222 -2.21 -15.65 28.57
N VAL A 223 -1.19 -16.49 28.83
CA VAL A 223 -1.17 -17.46 29.94
C VAL A 223 -1.57 -16.83 31.28
N ARG A 224 -0.97 -15.67 31.63
CA ARG A 224 -1.25 -14.90 32.85
C ARG A 224 -2.72 -14.47 33.06
N LEU A 225 -3.55 -14.51 32.02
CA LEU A 225 -4.97 -14.17 32.07
C LEU A 225 -5.90 -15.40 31.93
N ARG A 226 -5.35 -16.61 31.68
CA ARG A 226 -6.15 -17.83 31.43
C ARG A 226 -6.89 -18.34 32.66
N GLU A 227 -6.41 -18.06 33.87
CA GLU A 227 -7.14 -18.37 35.10
C GLU A 227 -8.32 -17.43 35.30
N LYS A 228 -8.10 -16.12 35.17
CA LYS A 228 -9.17 -15.11 35.21
C LYS A 228 -10.23 -15.39 34.14
N ALA A 229 -9.80 -15.69 32.90
CA ALA A 229 -10.72 -16.03 31.82
C ALA A 229 -11.49 -17.34 32.05
N ARG A 230 -10.86 -18.39 32.61
CA ARG A 230 -11.59 -19.62 33.00
C ARG A 230 -12.66 -19.32 34.04
N ALA A 231 -12.31 -18.62 35.12
CA ALA A 231 -13.24 -18.27 36.20
C ALA A 231 -14.36 -17.30 35.76
N GLU A 232 -14.14 -16.49 34.72
CA GLU A 232 -15.17 -15.67 34.06
C GLU A 232 -16.05 -16.44 33.06
N MET A 233 -15.61 -17.63 32.63
CA MET A 233 -16.28 -18.45 31.61
C MET A 233 -16.99 -19.68 32.16
N ASP A 234 -16.64 -20.16 33.36
CA ASP A 234 -17.30 -21.29 34.02
C ASP A 234 -18.82 -21.01 34.16
N PRO A 235 -19.68 -21.69 33.40
CA PRO A 235 -21.11 -21.47 33.48
C PRO A 235 -21.69 -22.25 34.65
N VAL A 236 -22.79 -21.76 35.23
CA VAL A 236 -23.68 -22.62 36.01
C VAL A 236 -24.02 -23.85 35.16
N LYS A 237 -23.77 -25.06 35.67
CA LYS A 237 -23.83 -26.33 34.91
C LYS A 237 -25.21 -26.55 34.28
N LYS A 238 -25.39 -26.11 33.03
CA LYS A 238 -26.57 -26.48 32.22
C LYS A 238 -26.34 -27.86 31.60
N PRO A 239 -27.36 -28.75 31.57
CA PRO A 239 -27.22 -30.08 31.00
C PRO A 239 -26.87 -30.01 29.51
N LYS A 240 -25.94 -30.87 29.08
CA LYS A 240 -25.48 -30.91 27.68
C LYS A 240 -26.57 -31.49 26.78
N LYS A 241 -27.19 -30.66 25.92
CA LYS A 241 -27.96 -31.19 24.78
C LYS A 241 -27.02 -31.96 23.85
N ALA A 242 -27.40 -33.16 23.43
CA ALA A 242 -26.57 -34.02 22.59
C ALA A 242 -26.33 -33.38 21.21
N SER A 243 -25.06 -33.27 20.79
CA SER A 243 -24.72 -32.86 19.43
C SER A 243 -24.95 -34.02 18.46
N LYS A 244 -25.60 -33.74 17.32
CA LYS A 244 -25.71 -34.72 16.23
C LYS A 244 -24.29 -35.04 15.72
N LYS A 245 -23.96 -36.33 15.60
CA LYS A 245 -22.69 -36.79 15.02
C LYS A 245 -22.58 -36.26 13.58
N PRO A 246 -21.44 -35.68 13.16
CA PRO A 246 -21.26 -35.29 11.77
C PRO A 246 -21.31 -36.53 10.87
N GLY A 247 -22.11 -36.48 9.80
CA GLY A 247 -22.26 -37.59 8.87
C GLY A 247 -20.94 -37.97 8.17
N LYS A 248 -20.84 -39.22 7.69
CA LYS A 248 -19.67 -39.75 6.96
C LYS A 248 -19.34 -38.84 5.77
N GLN A 249 -18.29 -38.02 5.90
CA GLN A 249 -17.88 -37.13 4.82
C GLN A 249 -17.33 -37.94 3.65
N LYS A 250 -17.83 -37.69 2.43
CA LYS A 250 -17.24 -38.22 1.19
C LYS A 250 -15.75 -37.93 1.17
N ARG A 251 -14.93 -38.91 0.74
CA ARG A 251 -13.45 -38.89 0.75
C ARG A 251 -12.93 -37.51 0.33
N ALA A 252 -12.48 -36.73 1.31
CA ALA A 252 -12.33 -35.30 1.12
C ALA A 252 -11.08 -35.01 0.26
N LEU A 253 -11.26 -34.46 -0.94
CA LEU A 253 -10.16 -34.00 -1.81
C LEU A 253 -9.10 -33.23 -1.01
N LEU A 254 -7.83 -33.41 -1.35
CA LEU A 254 -6.74 -32.81 -0.59
C LEU A 254 -6.86 -31.28 -0.64
N LYS A 255 -6.34 -30.65 0.41
CA LYS A 255 -6.49 -29.20 0.60
C LYS A 255 -5.75 -28.40 -0.48
N SER A 256 -4.68 -28.97 -1.04
CA SER A 256 -4.00 -28.55 -2.26
C SER A 256 -4.96 -28.41 -3.43
N ASP A 257 -5.66 -29.48 -3.78
CA ASP A 257 -6.48 -29.59 -5.00
C ASP A 257 -7.70 -28.66 -4.90
N LYS A 258 -8.24 -28.51 -3.69
CA LYS A 258 -9.27 -27.52 -3.34
C LYS A 258 -8.82 -26.06 -3.42
N PHE A 259 -7.51 -25.79 -3.46
CA PHE A 259 -6.95 -24.45 -3.69
C PHE A 259 -6.49 -24.26 -5.14
N LEU A 260 -5.96 -25.28 -5.81
CA LEU A 260 -5.66 -25.24 -7.25
C LEU A 260 -6.93 -25.01 -8.08
N LYS A 261 -8.06 -25.66 -7.72
CA LYS A 261 -9.37 -25.42 -8.35
C LYS A 261 -9.94 -24.00 -8.14
N ARG A 262 -9.27 -23.12 -7.36
CA ARG A 262 -9.63 -21.70 -7.12
C ARG A 262 -8.65 -20.72 -7.79
N GLN A 263 -7.70 -21.25 -8.56
CA GLN A 263 -6.64 -20.52 -9.25
C GLN A 263 -6.63 -20.92 -10.73
N ARG A 264 -7.77 -20.71 -11.40
CA ARG A 264 -7.93 -20.98 -12.84
C ARG A 264 -7.73 -19.71 -13.67
N ASP A 265 -8.32 -18.66 -13.12
CA ASP A 265 -8.50 -17.30 -13.58
C ASP A 265 -7.54 -16.31 -12.88
N LYS A 266 -6.86 -16.75 -11.81
CA LYS A 266 -6.04 -15.91 -10.94
C LYS A 266 -4.96 -16.70 -10.20
N SER A 267 -3.75 -16.14 -10.13
CA SER A 267 -2.64 -16.67 -9.34
C SER A 267 -2.74 -16.25 -7.87
N TRP A 268 -2.37 -17.13 -6.94
CA TRP A 268 -2.17 -16.78 -5.53
C TRP A 268 -0.68 -16.75 -5.18
N LEU A 269 -0.22 -15.67 -4.57
CA LEU A 269 1.11 -15.62 -3.95
C LEU A 269 1.24 -16.69 -2.85
N GLU A 270 2.46 -17.16 -2.58
CA GLU A 270 2.73 -18.16 -1.52
C GLU A 270 2.14 -17.79 -0.15
N THR A 271 2.07 -16.48 0.11
CA THR A 271 1.60 -15.86 1.34
C THR A 271 0.09 -15.58 1.36
N HIS A 272 -0.64 -15.82 0.26
CA HIS A 272 -2.06 -15.49 0.11
C HIS A 272 -2.91 -16.03 1.27
N LEU A 273 -2.63 -17.25 1.74
CA LEU A 273 -3.32 -17.85 2.89
C LEU A 273 -2.99 -17.18 4.24
N TRP A 274 -1.95 -16.36 4.34
CA TRP A 274 -1.69 -15.49 5.49
C TRP A 274 -2.46 -14.17 5.35
N HIS A 275 -2.40 -13.56 4.17
CA HIS A 275 -3.03 -12.27 3.84
C HIS A 275 -4.56 -12.34 3.89
N ALA A 276 -5.18 -13.30 3.19
CA ALA A 276 -6.63 -13.50 3.13
C ALA A 276 -7.31 -13.90 4.46
N LYS A 277 -6.54 -14.01 5.56
CA LYS A 277 -7.06 -14.18 6.93
C LYS A 277 -7.04 -12.89 7.77
N ARG A 278 -6.53 -11.78 7.21
CA ARG A 278 -6.18 -10.54 7.91
C ARG A 278 -6.47 -9.28 7.11
N MET A 279 -6.58 -9.40 5.80
CA MET A 279 -6.70 -8.30 4.85
C MET A 279 -7.84 -8.61 3.87
N HIS A 280 -8.44 -7.56 3.34
CA HIS A 280 -9.32 -7.62 2.20
C HIS A 280 -8.49 -7.94 0.96
N MET A 281 -9.07 -8.76 0.08
CA MET A 281 -8.39 -9.28 -1.11
C MET A 281 -9.25 -8.97 -2.33
N GLU A 282 -8.62 -8.49 -3.39
CA GLU A 282 -9.24 -8.22 -4.69
C GLU A 282 -8.43 -8.90 -5.79
N ASP A 283 -9.04 -9.05 -6.97
CA ASP A 283 -8.38 -9.66 -8.14
C ASP A 283 -7.85 -8.53 -9.02
N MET A 284 -6.54 -8.52 -9.26
CA MET A 284 -5.82 -7.44 -9.93
C MET A 284 -4.68 -8.05 -10.76
N TRP A 285 -4.53 -7.64 -12.02
CA TRP A 285 -3.39 -7.99 -12.90
C TRP A 285 -3.11 -9.51 -12.98
N GLY A 286 -4.16 -10.34 -12.97
CA GLY A 286 -4.06 -11.81 -12.98
C GLY A 286 -3.74 -12.48 -11.63
N TYR A 287 -3.70 -11.74 -10.51
CA TYR A 287 -3.46 -12.26 -9.16
C TYR A 287 -4.61 -11.93 -8.20
N ARG A 288 -4.71 -12.66 -7.07
CA ARG A 288 -5.54 -12.24 -5.93
C ARG A 288 -4.70 -11.65 -4.79
N LEU A 289 -4.60 -10.32 -4.79
CA LEU A 289 -3.69 -9.51 -3.96
C LEU A 289 -4.38 -8.93 -2.72
N ALA A 290 -3.59 -8.43 -1.77
CA ALA A 290 -4.06 -7.88 -0.51
C ALA A 290 -4.13 -6.34 -0.60
N VAL A 291 -5.33 -5.78 -0.47
CA VAL A 291 -5.55 -4.33 -0.73
C VAL A 291 -5.54 -3.52 0.57
N THR A 292 -6.25 -3.99 1.61
CA THR A 292 -6.35 -3.27 2.90
C THR A 292 -6.39 -4.22 4.12
N PRO A 293 -5.80 -3.86 5.28
CA PRO A 293 -6.00 -4.55 6.54
C PRO A 293 -7.47 -4.55 7.01
N THR A 294 -7.90 -5.63 7.67
CA THR A 294 -9.20 -5.69 8.38
C THR A 294 -9.24 -4.86 9.67
N GLU A 295 -8.10 -4.33 10.11
CA GLU A 295 -8.00 -3.30 11.16
C GLU A 295 -8.09 -1.90 10.50
N LYS A 296 -8.77 -0.94 11.13
CA LYS A 296 -8.75 0.47 10.70
C LYS A 296 -7.34 1.05 10.93
N ALA A 297 -6.46 0.83 9.96
CA ALA A 297 -5.00 0.94 10.12
C ALA A 297 -4.33 2.13 9.42
N PHE A 298 -5.06 3.03 8.75
CA PHE A 298 -4.50 4.15 7.96
C PHE A 298 -3.41 4.97 8.71
N ARG A 299 -3.78 5.76 9.72
CA ARG A 299 -2.82 6.49 10.57
C ARG A 299 -1.78 5.57 11.25
N PRO A 300 -2.14 4.39 11.83
CA PRO A 300 -1.15 3.43 12.36
C PRO A 300 -0.13 2.87 11.36
N SER A 301 -0.47 2.74 10.08
CA SER A 301 0.42 2.25 9.03
C SER A 301 1.34 3.36 8.55
N HIS A 302 0.81 4.56 8.27
CA HIS A 302 1.62 5.75 7.97
C HIS A 302 2.65 6.04 9.08
N ARG A 303 2.24 6.00 10.36
CA ARG A 303 3.14 6.14 11.52
C ARG A 303 4.20 5.02 11.58
N ALA A 304 3.89 3.82 11.08
CA ALA A 304 4.85 2.72 10.98
C ALA A 304 5.86 2.94 9.84
N SER A 305 5.46 3.57 8.73
CA SER A 305 6.37 4.03 7.67
C SER A 305 7.35 5.09 8.18
N ILE A 306 6.90 6.08 8.96
CA ILE A 306 7.76 7.20 9.40
C ILE A 306 8.63 6.85 10.62
N HIS A 307 8.10 6.19 11.66
CA HIS A 307 8.84 5.98 12.93
C HIS A 307 9.09 4.51 13.30
N GLY A 308 8.68 3.58 12.42
CA GLY A 308 8.63 2.15 12.71
C GLY A 308 9.21 1.31 11.58
N SER A 309 8.50 0.24 11.25
CA SER A 309 8.64 -0.45 9.97
C SER A 309 7.29 -0.98 9.49
N ILE A 310 7.09 -0.94 8.17
CA ILE A 310 5.97 -1.57 7.47
C ILE A 310 6.50 -2.53 6.39
N LEU A 311 5.87 -3.69 6.28
CA LEU A 311 6.17 -4.76 5.33
C LEU A 311 5.05 -4.84 4.28
N HIS A 312 5.43 -4.94 3.01
CA HIS A 312 4.54 -5.27 1.91
C HIS A 312 5.08 -6.49 1.15
N ASP A 313 4.18 -7.30 0.59
CA ASP A 313 4.51 -8.46 -0.23
C ASP A 313 4.36 -8.10 -1.71
N ALA A 314 5.50 -7.80 -2.33
CA ALA A 314 5.63 -7.33 -3.70
C ALA A 314 5.85 -8.47 -4.71
N SER A 315 5.65 -9.74 -4.30
CA SER A 315 5.97 -10.94 -5.10
C SER A 315 5.09 -11.16 -6.35
N TYR A 316 4.23 -10.21 -6.69
CA TYR A 316 3.51 -10.11 -7.96
C TYR A 316 4.32 -9.39 -9.05
N HIS A 317 5.35 -8.62 -8.69
CA HIS A 317 6.29 -8.05 -9.65
C HIS A 317 7.01 -9.15 -10.42
N SER A 318 7.10 -9.00 -11.73
CA SER A 318 7.63 -10.02 -12.63
C SER A 318 9.04 -9.66 -13.08
N PHE A 319 9.91 -10.67 -13.11
CA PHE A 319 11.30 -10.55 -13.53
C PHE A 319 11.49 -11.21 -14.90
N ILE A 320 12.28 -10.57 -15.76
CA ILE A 320 12.73 -11.07 -17.06
C ILE A 320 14.26 -11.18 -17.01
N GLU A 321 14.80 -12.35 -17.36
CA GLU A 321 16.23 -12.64 -17.44
C GLU A 321 16.68 -12.47 -18.91
N LEU A 322 17.64 -11.59 -19.14
CA LEU A 322 18.27 -11.36 -20.46
C LEU A 322 19.76 -11.65 -20.33
N LYS A 323 20.32 -12.49 -21.21
CA LYS A 323 21.72 -12.95 -21.16
C LYS A 323 22.38 -12.99 -22.53
N GLY A 324 23.63 -12.54 -22.59
CA GLY A 324 24.47 -12.49 -23.79
C GLY A 324 25.67 -11.55 -23.60
N PRO A 325 26.39 -11.17 -24.68
CA PRO A 325 27.53 -10.26 -24.63
C PRO A 325 27.14 -8.82 -24.23
N VAL A 326 28.02 -8.15 -23.47
CA VAL A 326 27.71 -6.87 -22.80
C VAL A 326 27.26 -5.78 -23.76
N LYS A 327 27.98 -5.59 -24.86
CA LYS A 327 27.70 -4.55 -25.87
C LYS A 327 26.27 -4.66 -26.42
N ILE A 328 25.85 -5.89 -26.74
CA ILE A 328 24.53 -6.19 -27.31
C ILE A 328 23.43 -6.01 -26.27
N LEU A 329 23.65 -6.47 -25.02
CA LEU A 329 22.74 -6.21 -23.91
C LEU A 329 22.53 -4.71 -23.67
N VAL A 330 23.58 -3.89 -23.81
CA VAL A 330 23.49 -2.43 -23.69
C VAL A 330 22.72 -1.84 -24.87
N SER A 331 23.03 -2.21 -26.12
CA SER A 331 22.30 -1.73 -27.31
C SER A 331 20.81 -2.06 -27.27
N ILE A 332 20.42 -3.26 -26.83
CA ILE A 332 19.01 -3.66 -26.66
C ILE A 332 18.32 -2.75 -25.64
N LEU A 333 18.96 -2.49 -24.50
CA LEU A 333 18.40 -1.64 -23.45
C LEU A 333 18.36 -0.16 -23.86
N GLU A 334 19.38 0.36 -24.55
CA GLU A 334 19.40 1.75 -25.04
C GLU A 334 18.44 1.98 -26.22
N THR A 335 17.99 0.92 -26.90
CA THR A 335 16.94 0.98 -27.92
C THR A 335 15.54 1.23 -27.32
N CYS A 336 15.28 0.84 -26.06
CA CYS A 336 13.95 0.93 -25.44
C CYS A 336 13.87 1.62 -24.06
N CYS A 337 14.99 2.01 -23.43
CA CYS A 337 14.97 2.74 -22.14
C CYS A 337 15.06 4.27 -22.33
N ASP A 338 14.64 5.01 -21.29
CA ASP A 338 14.74 6.47 -21.19
C ASP A 338 16.11 7.05 -21.60
N ALA A 339 16.09 8.06 -22.47
CA ALA A 339 17.26 8.76 -22.97
C ALA A 339 17.78 9.88 -22.05
N GLN A 340 16.92 10.48 -21.20
CA GLN A 340 17.35 11.41 -20.14
C GLN A 340 18.23 10.66 -19.13
N GLY A 341 17.73 9.51 -18.65
CA GLY A 341 18.37 8.64 -17.70
C GLY A 341 19.84 8.27 -18.00
N PRO A 342 20.62 7.92 -16.96
CA PRO A 342 21.96 7.38 -17.14
C PRO A 342 21.92 6.05 -17.89
N SER A 343 22.85 5.83 -18.81
CA SER A 343 22.90 4.62 -19.66
C SER A 343 22.74 3.32 -18.84
N PRO A 344 21.91 2.37 -19.29
CA PRO A 344 21.89 1.00 -18.77
C PRO A 344 23.27 0.33 -18.76
N GLY A 345 24.15 0.70 -19.70
CA GLY A 345 25.54 0.23 -19.78
C GLY A 345 26.55 0.96 -18.89
N ALA A 346 26.16 2.01 -18.17
CA ALA A 346 27.08 2.78 -17.33
C ALA A 346 27.75 1.90 -16.26
N GLN A 347 29.06 2.07 -16.07
CA GLN A 347 29.89 1.22 -15.19
C GLN A 347 29.33 1.02 -13.78
N ARG A 348 28.70 2.05 -13.21
CA ARG A 348 28.01 2.04 -11.90
C ARG A 348 26.84 1.05 -11.79
N TYR A 349 26.34 0.53 -12.92
CA TYR A 349 25.29 -0.48 -12.99
C TYR A 349 25.83 -1.81 -13.52
N THR A 350 26.68 -1.80 -14.54
CA THR A 350 27.27 -3.04 -15.10
C THR A 350 28.23 -3.77 -14.15
N LEU A 351 28.66 -3.12 -13.05
CA LEU A 351 29.32 -3.77 -11.90
C LEU A 351 28.36 -4.56 -10.99
N GLY A 352 27.04 -4.43 -11.15
CA GLY A 352 26.00 -5.09 -10.35
C GLY A 352 25.82 -4.54 -8.93
N SER A 353 26.58 -3.51 -8.52
CA SER A 353 26.52 -2.96 -7.16
C SER A 353 25.36 -1.97 -6.91
N ARG A 354 24.65 -1.57 -7.98
CA ARG A 354 23.43 -0.75 -7.89
C ARG A 354 22.39 -1.19 -8.92
N ILE A 355 21.12 -1.03 -8.57
CA ILE A 355 20.01 -1.02 -9.54
C ILE A 355 19.94 0.31 -10.31
N LEU A 356 19.36 0.24 -11.51
CA LEU A 356 18.90 1.39 -12.30
C LEU A 356 17.36 1.39 -12.29
N ASN A 357 16.75 2.49 -11.83
CA ASN A 357 15.34 2.78 -12.10
C ASN A 357 15.28 3.59 -13.40
N THR A 358 14.44 3.18 -14.35
CA THR A 358 14.28 3.84 -15.65
C THR A 358 12.89 3.53 -16.20
N HIS A 359 12.43 4.31 -17.18
CA HIS A 359 11.23 3.99 -17.94
C HIS A 359 11.60 3.20 -19.19
N ILE A 360 10.72 2.29 -19.61
CA ILE A 360 10.82 1.54 -20.87
C ILE A 360 9.69 1.95 -21.82
N TYR A 361 10.02 2.04 -23.10
CA TYR A 361 9.22 2.54 -24.21
C TYR A 361 9.20 1.49 -25.32
N GLN A 362 8.35 1.68 -26.33
CA GLN A 362 8.47 0.91 -27.56
C GLN A 362 9.82 1.19 -28.27
N PRO A 363 10.41 0.20 -28.97
CA PRO A 363 11.75 0.32 -29.54
C PRO A 363 11.94 1.54 -30.45
N LYS A 364 12.94 2.38 -30.14
CA LYS A 364 13.30 3.64 -30.83
C LYS A 364 12.25 4.77 -30.75
N ARG A 365 11.16 4.63 -29.99
CA ARG A 365 10.03 5.59 -29.96
C ARG A 365 10.13 6.72 -28.94
N TYR A 366 11.01 6.64 -27.94
CA TYR A 366 11.25 7.67 -26.91
C TYR A 366 11.19 9.12 -27.46
N PRO A 367 10.43 10.05 -26.86
CA PRO A 367 9.69 9.92 -25.59
C PRO A 367 8.27 9.37 -25.76
N LEU A 368 7.85 9.05 -26.99
CA LEU A 368 6.53 8.51 -27.28
C LEU A 368 6.46 7.01 -26.95
N ASP A 369 5.24 6.50 -26.79
CA ASP A 369 4.92 5.10 -26.53
C ASP A 369 5.64 4.52 -25.29
N MET A 370 5.54 5.24 -24.15
CA MET A 370 6.03 4.74 -22.86
C MET A 370 5.17 3.57 -22.38
N ILE A 371 5.81 2.48 -21.95
CA ILE A 371 5.13 1.27 -21.47
C ILE A 371 5.05 1.28 -19.94
N SER A 372 6.16 1.51 -19.23
CA SER A 372 6.18 1.53 -17.75
C SER A 372 7.52 1.97 -17.13
N PRO A 373 7.54 2.32 -15.83
CA PRO A 373 8.76 2.29 -15.02
C PRO A 373 9.20 0.84 -14.73
N VAL A 374 10.50 0.57 -14.93
CA VAL A 374 11.15 -0.72 -14.68
C VAL A 374 12.40 -0.56 -13.80
N ILE A 375 12.77 -1.66 -13.13
CA ILE A 375 14.01 -1.74 -12.36
C ILE A 375 14.96 -2.71 -13.05
N ILE A 376 16.11 -2.22 -13.49
CA ILE A 376 17.17 -3.00 -14.16
C ILE A 376 18.28 -3.31 -13.15
N MET A 377 18.65 -4.58 -13.05
CA MET A 377 19.72 -5.07 -12.18
C MET A 377 20.67 -5.96 -12.99
N TRP A 378 21.95 -5.61 -13.05
CA TRP A 378 22.97 -6.48 -13.64
C TRP A 378 23.46 -7.51 -12.62
N ARG A 379 23.68 -8.75 -13.08
CA ARG A 379 24.46 -9.74 -12.31
C ARG A 379 25.87 -9.19 -12.13
N PRO A 380 26.41 -9.06 -10.90
CA PRO A 380 27.78 -8.59 -10.70
C PRO A 380 28.77 -9.57 -11.37
N PRO A 381 29.91 -9.09 -11.89
CA PRO A 381 30.92 -9.97 -12.46
C PRO A 381 31.47 -10.89 -11.37
N SER A 382 31.81 -12.14 -11.72
CA SER A 382 32.56 -13.01 -10.82
C SER A 382 33.89 -12.35 -10.46
N PRO A 383 34.36 -12.41 -9.20
CA PRO A 383 35.71 -11.96 -8.87
C PRO A 383 36.74 -12.76 -9.69
N PRO A 384 37.82 -12.14 -10.16
CA PRO A 384 38.85 -12.86 -10.90
C PRO A 384 39.43 -13.97 -10.02
N ALA A 385 39.42 -15.20 -10.52
CA ALA A 385 39.95 -16.34 -9.79
C ALA A 385 41.45 -16.12 -9.53
N VAL A 386 41.83 -15.96 -8.26
CA VAL A 386 43.23 -15.73 -7.86
C VAL A 386 44.04 -16.98 -8.21
N SER A 387 44.72 -16.96 -9.35
CA SER A 387 45.49 -18.08 -9.85
C SER A 387 46.75 -18.24 -9.00
N THR A 388 46.66 -19.04 -7.93
CA THR A 388 47.76 -19.41 -7.04
C THR A 388 48.72 -20.39 -7.71
N LYS A 389 49.33 -19.95 -8.84
CA LYS A 389 50.36 -20.66 -9.59
C LYS A 389 51.66 -20.77 -8.78
N LYS A 390 51.68 -21.63 -7.75
CA LYS A 390 52.92 -22.20 -7.23
C LYS A 390 53.56 -23.02 -8.36
N SER A 391 54.56 -22.43 -9.00
CA SER A 391 55.17 -22.94 -10.23
C SER A 391 56.01 -24.19 -10.00
N LYS A 392 55.41 -25.38 -10.10
CA LYS A 392 56.17 -26.58 -10.47
C LYS A 392 56.46 -26.52 -11.98
N LYS A 393 57.75 -26.45 -12.33
CA LYS A 393 58.23 -26.54 -13.72
C LYS A 393 57.88 -27.93 -14.28
N GLN A 394 57.02 -27.98 -15.29
CA GLN A 394 56.91 -29.12 -16.20
C GLN A 394 56.78 -28.59 -17.64
N LYS A 395 57.47 -29.24 -18.57
CA LYS A 395 57.80 -28.67 -19.89
C LYS A 395 56.95 -29.31 -21.00
N GLY A 396 55.64 -29.08 -20.95
CA GLY A 396 54.70 -29.39 -22.04
C GLY A 396 54.55 -28.18 -22.97
N LYS A 397 54.42 -28.40 -24.29
CA LYS A 397 54.38 -27.34 -25.31
C LYS A 397 53.12 -27.44 -26.17
N GLU A 398 51.96 -27.29 -25.54
CA GLU A 398 50.67 -27.19 -26.22
C GLU A 398 50.35 -25.72 -26.51
N LYS A 399 49.77 -25.45 -27.69
CA LYS A 399 49.28 -24.12 -28.07
C LYS A 399 47.81 -23.99 -27.66
N GLU A 400 47.54 -23.42 -26.49
CA GLU A 400 46.21 -22.89 -26.21
C GLU A 400 45.95 -21.70 -27.16
N ALA A 401 44.83 -21.73 -27.89
CA ALA A 401 44.40 -20.63 -28.74
C ALA A 401 43.70 -19.54 -27.89
N PRO A 402 43.91 -18.24 -28.19
CA PRO A 402 43.26 -17.16 -27.44
C PRO A 402 41.76 -17.10 -27.79
N LEU A 403 40.92 -17.60 -26.89
CA LEU A 403 39.46 -17.40 -26.93
C LEU A 403 39.12 -15.95 -26.54
N SER A 404 39.29 -15.03 -27.50
CA SER A 404 39.12 -13.59 -27.34
C SER A 404 37.65 -13.13 -27.38
N GLY A 405 36.80 -13.74 -26.54
CA GLY A 405 35.40 -13.34 -26.35
C GLY A 405 35.19 -12.63 -25.01
N GLU A 406 34.42 -11.54 -24.99
CA GLU A 406 33.90 -10.98 -23.74
C GLU A 406 32.90 -11.98 -23.11
N PRO A 407 32.98 -12.26 -21.80
CA PRO A 407 32.10 -13.24 -21.17
C PRO A 407 30.65 -12.75 -21.09
N ASP A 408 29.72 -13.65 -21.39
CA ASP A 408 28.27 -13.45 -21.21
C ASP A 408 27.95 -12.82 -19.86
N ARG A 409 27.06 -11.82 -19.88
CA ARG A 409 26.48 -11.23 -18.67
C ARG A 409 25.00 -11.51 -18.62
N THR A 410 24.41 -11.26 -17.45
CA THR A 410 22.99 -11.47 -17.19
C THR A 410 22.41 -10.21 -16.59
N VAL A 411 21.24 -9.81 -17.07
CA VAL A 411 20.44 -8.69 -16.58
C VAL A 411 19.10 -9.23 -16.14
N TRP A 412 18.62 -8.75 -14.99
CA TRP A 412 17.23 -8.91 -14.56
C TRP A 412 16.49 -7.59 -14.71
N ILE A 413 15.36 -7.63 -15.40
CA ILE A 413 14.47 -6.49 -15.60
C ILE A 413 13.19 -6.80 -14.84
N CYS A 414 12.85 -5.96 -13.86
CA CYS A 414 11.68 -6.10 -13.02
C CYS A 414 10.61 -5.10 -13.45
N SER A 415 9.45 -5.59 -13.89
CA SER A 415 8.30 -4.79 -14.33
C SER A 415 7.07 -5.00 -13.42
N HIS A 416 6.04 -4.19 -13.63
CA HIS A 416 4.72 -4.36 -13.01
C HIS A 416 3.91 -5.44 -13.76
N PRO A 417 3.09 -6.29 -13.10
CA PRO A 417 2.42 -7.40 -13.76
C PRO A 417 1.43 -7.03 -14.88
N SER A 418 0.81 -5.84 -14.84
CA SER A 418 -0.13 -5.39 -15.88
C SER A 418 0.53 -5.19 -17.26
N VAL A 419 1.83 -4.89 -17.28
CA VAL A 419 2.62 -4.55 -18.47
C VAL A 419 3.70 -5.59 -18.78
N MET A 420 3.56 -6.80 -18.22
CA MET A 420 4.62 -7.81 -18.27
C MET A 420 4.84 -8.37 -19.68
N ARG A 421 3.78 -8.50 -20.49
CA ARG A 421 3.88 -9.08 -21.85
C ARG A 421 4.38 -8.02 -22.83
N GLU A 422 4.02 -6.78 -22.57
CA GLU A 422 4.24 -5.56 -23.35
C GLU A 422 5.73 -5.18 -23.23
N VAL A 423 6.26 -5.18 -22.00
CA VAL A 423 7.70 -5.08 -21.72
C VAL A 423 8.49 -6.26 -22.31
N PHE A 424 7.96 -7.49 -22.26
CA PHE A 424 8.62 -8.65 -22.87
C PHE A 424 8.67 -8.55 -24.41
N ALA A 425 7.59 -8.10 -25.04
CA ALA A 425 7.50 -7.89 -26.49
C ALA A 425 8.45 -6.76 -26.95
N ALA A 426 8.48 -5.62 -26.24
CA ALA A 426 9.41 -4.53 -26.55
C ALA A 426 10.88 -4.98 -26.45
N LEU A 427 11.24 -5.78 -25.45
CA LEU A 427 12.57 -6.38 -25.33
C LEU A 427 12.88 -7.38 -26.45
N GLN A 428 11.90 -8.18 -26.87
CA GLN A 428 12.04 -9.12 -27.99
C GLN A 428 12.24 -8.38 -29.33
N VAL A 429 11.49 -7.31 -29.59
CA VAL A 429 11.63 -6.49 -30.81
C VAL A 429 12.94 -5.71 -30.80
N SER A 430 13.34 -5.10 -29.66
CA SER A 430 14.69 -4.50 -29.52
C SER A 430 15.80 -5.52 -29.76
N ALA A 431 15.64 -6.77 -29.31
CA ALA A 431 16.59 -7.84 -29.56
C ALA A 431 16.69 -8.18 -31.06
N SER A 432 15.56 -8.35 -31.75
CA SER A 432 15.54 -8.56 -33.21
C SER A 432 16.23 -7.41 -33.95
N LEU A 433 15.82 -6.16 -33.71
CA LEU A 433 16.39 -4.97 -34.37
C LEU A 433 17.91 -4.83 -34.18
N VAL A 434 18.45 -5.24 -33.04
CA VAL A 434 19.90 -5.23 -32.78
C VAL A 434 20.60 -6.40 -33.49
N LEU A 435 20.00 -7.60 -33.48
CA LEU A 435 20.55 -8.78 -34.18
C LEU A 435 20.52 -8.64 -35.70
N ASP A 436 19.48 -8.01 -36.26
CA ASP A 436 19.37 -7.70 -37.69
C ASP A 436 20.48 -6.73 -38.13
N ALA A 437 20.71 -5.64 -37.39
CA ALA A 437 21.80 -4.69 -37.66
C ALA A 437 23.20 -5.33 -37.52
N ILE A 438 23.36 -6.28 -36.59
CA ILE A 438 24.61 -7.06 -36.43
C ILE A 438 24.84 -7.99 -37.62
N ARG A 439 23.78 -8.65 -38.13
CA ARG A 439 23.83 -9.45 -39.36
C ARG A 439 24.19 -8.60 -40.58
N GLU A 440 23.58 -7.43 -40.72
CA GLU A 440 23.89 -6.46 -41.78
C GLU A 440 25.33 -5.96 -41.72
N SER A 441 25.91 -5.82 -40.53
CA SER A 441 27.32 -5.45 -40.34
C SER A 441 28.33 -6.54 -40.72
N GLY A 442 27.89 -7.76 -41.07
CA GLY A 442 28.76 -8.91 -41.30
C GLY A 442 29.46 -9.44 -40.03
N SER A 443 28.95 -9.10 -38.85
CA SER A 443 29.48 -9.58 -37.57
C SER A 443 29.19 -11.08 -37.35
N PRO A 444 29.98 -11.79 -36.52
CA PRO A 444 29.73 -13.19 -36.19
C PRO A 444 28.37 -13.38 -35.51
N GLU A 445 27.78 -14.58 -35.68
CA GLU A 445 26.53 -14.97 -35.03
C GLU A 445 26.64 -14.92 -33.50
N VAL A 446 25.61 -14.38 -32.83
CA VAL A 446 25.58 -14.25 -31.37
C VAL A 446 24.31 -14.85 -30.79
N ALA A 447 24.47 -15.75 -29.83
CA ALA A 447 23.38 -16.28 -29.02
C ALA A 447 22.91 -15.26 -27.97
N LEU A 448 21.58 -15.11 -27.85
CA LEU A 448 20.91 -14.29 -26.85
C LEU A 448 19.84 -15.13 -26.15
N GLU A 449 19.82 -15.12 -24.81
CA GLU A 449 18.82 -15.85 -24.01
C GLU A 449 17.89 -14.85 -23.32
N LEU A 450 16.60 -14.88 -23.66
CA LEU A 450 15.52 -14.06 -23.07
C LEU A 450 14.49 -15.00 -22.41
N ALA A 451 14.33 -14.92 -21.09
CA ALA A 451 13.51 -15.87 -20.32
C ALA A 451 12.71 -15.20 -19.18
N PRO A 452 11.39 -15.44 -19.07
CA PRO A 452 10.60 -14.95 -17.94
C PRO A 452 10.89 -15.77 -16.66
N LEU A 453 11.15 -15.07 -15.55
CA LEU A 453 11.40 -15.65 -14.23
C LEU A 453 10.16 -15.71 -13.32
N HIS A 454 8.97 -15.58 -13.89
CA HIS A 454 7.69 -15.67 -13.17
C HIS A 454 7.65 -16.92 -12.26
N GLY A 455 7.37 -16.71 -10.97
CA GLY A 455 7.28 -17.78 -9.97
C GLY A 455 8.63 -18.43 -9.57
N GLN A 456 9.79 -17.87 -9.94
CA GLN A 456 11.10 -18.36 -9.49
C GLN A 456 11.67 -17.60 -8.28
N VAL A 457 11.28 -16.34 -8.12
CA VAL A 457 11.70 -15.45 -7.02
C VAL A 457 10.49 -14.68 -6.46
N ASN A 458 10.59 -14.25 -5.21
CA ASN A 458 9.59 -13.47 -4.48
C ASN A 458 10.23 -12.21 -3.89
N MET A 459 9.42 -11.22 -3.53
CA MET A 459 9.89 -9.89 -3.14
C MET A 459 9.13 -9.35 -1.92
N PHE A 460 9.86 -8.88 -0.91
CA PHE A 460 9.32 -8.15 0.23
C PHE A 460 9.87 -6.72 0.28
N GLU A 461 8.99 -5.73 0.40
CA GLU A 461 9.37 -4.34 0.66
C GLU A 461 9.22 -4.04 2.15
N ILE A 462 10.29 -3.58 2.81
CA ILE A 462 10.33 -3.26 4.24
C ILE A 462 10.73 -1.79 4.39
N MET A 463 9.73 -0.92 4.57
CA MET A 463 9.90 0.52 4.59
C MET A 463 9.88 1.08 6.02
N GLY A 464 10.54 2.22 6.20
CA GLY A 464 10.66 2.96 7.46
C GLY A 464 12.01 2.77 8.17
N PRO A 465 12.35 3.64 9.13
CA PRO A 465 13.70 3.72 9.72
C PRO A 465 14.14 2.41 10.39
N LYS A 466 13.22 1.69 11.05
CA LYS A 466 13.53 0.46 11.79
C LYS A 466 13.64 -0.77 10.89
N SER A 467 13.56 -0.62 9.56
CA SER A 467 13.74 -1.69 8.58
C SER A 467 15.09 -2.39 8.70
N SER A 468 16.17 -1.66 9.03
CA SER A 468 17.51 -2.23 9.24
C SER A 468 17.58 -3.15 10.46
N GLN A 469 17.02 -2.72 11.60
CA GLN A 469 16.98 -3.52 12.83
C GLN A 469 16.03 -4.73 12.71
N VAL A 470 15.04 -4.67 11.82
CA VAL A 470 14.18 -5.80 11.41
C VAL A 470 14.96 -6.81 10.58
N ILE A 471 15.68 -6.39 9.53
CA ILE A 471 16.56 -7.26 8.73
C ILE A 471 17.61 -7.92 9.63
N LYS A 472 18.30 -7.13 10.46
CA LYS A 472 19.35 -7.58 11.40
C LYS A 472 18.82 -8.56 12.46
N GLY A 473 17.56 -8.41 12.89
CA GLY A 473 16.93 -9.26 13.91
C GLY A 473 16.24 -10.52 13.37
N ALA A 474 15.67 -10.46 12.17
CA ALA A 474 14.93 -11.56 11.55
C ALA A 474 15.81 -12.55 10.78
N LEU A 475 16.94 -12.09 10.21
CA LEU A 475 17.83 -12.90 9.39
C LEU A 475 19.12 -13.28 10.15
N SER A 476 19.89 -14.21 9.59
CA SER A 476 21.20 -14.58 10.13
C SER A 476 22.12 -15.08 9.01
N PRO A 477 23.08 -14.26 8.56
CA PRO A 477 23.99 -14.63 7.47
C PRO A 477 24.98 -15.73 7.86
N VAL A 478 25.44 -16.47 6.86
CA VAL A 478 26.49 -17.47 6.96
C VAL A 478 27.84 -16.76 6.86
N MET A 479 28.44 -16.39 7.99
CA MET A 479 29.62 -15.50 8.02
C MET A 479 30.89 -16.04 7.36
N LYS A 480 31.03 -17.36 7.20
CA LYS A 480 32.29 -17.99 6.76
C LYS A 480 32.70 -17.62 5.33
N ASP A 481 31.72 -17.30 4.50
CA ASP A 481 31.87 -17.16 3.04
C ASP A 481 31.59 -15.71 2.59
N GLN A 482 31.75 -14.73 3.48
CA GLN A 482 31.31 -13.34 3.29
C GLN A 482 32.48 -12.34 3.33
N SER A 483 32.46 -11.39 2.40
CA SER A 483 33.48 -10.35 2.25
C SER A 483 33.59 -9.44 3.48
N GLU A 484 34.74 -8.79 3.66
CA GLU A 484 34.88 -7.76 4.69
C GLU A 484 33.87 -6.62 4.53
N ASP A 485 33.57 -6.23 3.29
CA ASP A 485 32.53 -5.25 2.96
C ASP A 485 31.17 -5.66 3.55
N PHE A 486 30.80 -6.94 3.40
CA PHE A 486 29.59 -7.48 3.99
C PHE A 486 29.64 -7.47 5.52
N GLN A 487 30.79 -7.79 6.14
CA GLN A 487 30.93 -7.78 7.60
C GLN A 487 30.82 -6.37 8.17
N LYS A 488 31.43 -5.37 7.51
CA LYS A 488 31.33 -3.94 7.81
C LYS A 488 29.87 -3.46 7.66
N PHE A 489 29.24 -3.76 6.52
CA PHE A 489 27.83 -3.47 6.24
C PHE A 489 26.87 -4.10 7.26
N TRP A 490 26.96 -5.41 7.49
CA TRP A 490 26.06 -6.12 8.38
C TRP A 490 26.16 -5.61 9.82
N THR A 491 27.34 -5.17 10.25
CA THR A 491 27.54 -4.59 11.58
C THR A 491 26.84 -3.25 11.73
N SER A 492 26.95 -2.35 10.74
CA SER A 492 26.36 -1.00 10.79
C SER A 492 24.82 -0.98 10.87
N LEU A 493 24.13 -1.99 10.31
CA LEU A 493 22.66 -2.12 10.33
C LEU A 493 22.02 -2.06 11.74
N THR A 494 22.81 -2.29 12.79
CA THR A 494 22.39 -2.16 14.20
C THR A 494 22.07 -0.70 14.55
N ASN A 495 22.98 0.22 14.22
CA ASN A 495 22.96 1.62 14.64
C ASN A 495 22.56 2.57 13.50
N LEU A 496 22.35 2.05 12.29
CA LEU A 496 21.81 2.77 11.15
C LEU A 496 20.39 3.26 11.43
N GLN A 497 20.23 4.56 11.71
CA GLN A 497 18.96 5.18 12.07
C GLN A 497 17.93 5.18 10.93
N CYS A 498 18.40 5.27 9.68
CA CYS A 498 17.56 5.24 8.48
C CYS A 498 18.38 4.72 7.30
N THR A 499 17.77 3.97 6.39
CA THR A 499 18.42 3.50 5.14
C THR A 499 18.61 4.61 4.10
N GLY A 500 18.09 5.81 4.36
CA GLY A 500 18.27 7.00 3.51
C GLY A 500 19.70 7.55 3.49
N SER A 501 20.55 7.21 4.46
CA SER A 501 21.97 7.58 4.45
C SER A 501 22.85 6.60 3.66
N LEU A 502 22.30 5.46 3.24
CA LEU A 502 23.01 4.53 2.36
C LEU A 502 22.86 4.93 0.89
N PRO A 503 23.83 4.58 0.02
CA PRO A 503 23.78 4.95 -1.39
C PRO A 503 22.51 4.41 -2.08
N ARG A 504 21.79 5.30 -2.79
CA ARG A 504 20.55 4.95 -3.51
C ARG A 504 20.75 3.74 -4.42
N GLY A 505 19.83 2.78 -4.30
CA GLY A 505 19.79 1.56 -5.11
C GLY A 505 20.92 0.56 -4.85
N MET A 506 21.71 0.70 -3.77
CA MET A 506 22.80 -0.23 -3.42
C MET A 506 22.29 -1.67 -3.29
N VAL A 507 22.96 -2.61 -3.95
CA VAL A 507 22.66 -4.05 -3.94
C VAL A 507 23.63 -4.77 -3.01
N ILE A 508 23.07 -5.62 -2.14
CA ILE A 508 23.82 -6.51 -1.23
C ILE A 508 23.33 -7.94 -1.44
N GLY A 509 24.21 -8.82 -1.90
CA GLY A 509 23.96 -10.25 -2.00
C GLY A 509 24.60 -10.99 -0.83
N PHE A 510 23.87 -11.93 -0.22
CA PHE A 510 24.40 -12.75 0.87
C PHE A 510 23.57 -14.01 1.08
N THR A 511 24.13 -14.97 1.82
CA THR A 511 23.47 -16.24 2.13
C THR A 511 23.08 -16.30 3.61
N VAL A 512 21.83 -16.64 3.90
CA VAL A 512 21.28 -16.75 5.27
C VAL A 512 20.93 -18.18 5.65
N HIS A 513 20.99 -18.48 6.94
CA HIS A 513 20.31 -19.64 7.51
C HIS A 513 18.79 -19.43 7.48
N ASP A 514 18.02 -20.54 7.44
CA ASP A 514 16.56 -20.52 7.55
C ASP A 514 16.08 -19.64 8.74
N PRO A 515 15.35 -18.54 8.48
CA PRO A 515 14.93 -17.60 9.52
C PRO A 515 13.92 -18.20 10.51
N ARG A 516 13.41 -19.41 10.26
CA ARG A 516 12.59 -20.18 11.21
C ARG A 516 13.41 -20.81 12.34
N LEU A 517 14.73 -20.96 12.19
CA LEU A 517 15.60 -21.53 13.25
C LEU A 517 15.67 -20.65 14.50
N LYS A 518 15.76 -19.32 14.32
CA LYS A 518 15.81 -18.33 15.41
C LYS A 518 14.46 -17.71 15.81
N PHE A 519 13.35 -18.23 15.30
CA PHE A 519 12.01 -17.75 15.65
C PHE A 519 11.67 -17.96 17.15
N PRO A 520 10.92 -17.06 17.82
CA PRO A 520 10.58 -15.71 17.37
C PRO A 520 11.83 -14.81 17.40
N PRO A 521 12.12 -14.07 16.31
CA PRO A 521 13.23 -13.14 16.29
C PRO A 521 13.03 -11.99 17.28
N LYS A 522 14.13 -11.31 17.62
CA LYS A 522 14.14 -10.06 18.38
C LYS A 522 14.83 -9.00 17.52
N ASN A 523 14.33 -7.77 17.55
CA ASN A 523 15.00 -6.67 16.84
C ASN A 523 16.38 -6.43 17.44
N ALA A 524 17.32 -6.05 16.58
CA ALA A 524 18.58 -5.47 17.04
C ALA A 524 18.27 -4.27 17.93
N GLN A 525 18.86 -4.23 19.13
CA GLN A 525 18.80 -3.06 19.98
C GLN A 525 19.86 -2.08 19.49
N VAL A 526 19.50 -0.81 19.33
CA VAL A 526 20.46 0.24 18.98
C VAL A 526 21.46 0.37 20.13
N GLN A 527 22.74 0.26 19.82
CA GLN A 527 23.80 0.57 20.76
C GLN A 527 24.10 2.07 20.61
N LEU A 528 23.67 2.87 21.58
CA LEU A 528 24.14 4.25 21.67
C LEU A 528 25.66 4.19 21.89
N PRO A 529 26.47 4.88 21.06
CA PRO A 529 27.89 4.94 21.30
C PRO A 529 28.19 5.74 22.57
N ASP A 530 29.17 5.30 23.34
CA ASP A 530 29.85 6.17 24.30
C ASP A 530 30.48 7.36 23.54
N SER A 531 30.63 8.51 24.22
CA SER A 531 30.76 9.86 23.64
C SER A 531 32.02 10.18 22.81
N GLY A 532 32.70 9.17 22.25
CA GLY A 532 33.86 9.32 21.35
C GLY A 532 33.89 8.33 20.18
N ALA A 533 32.83 7.56 19.91
CA ALA A 533 32.83 6.64 18.77
C ALA A 533 32.80 7.38 17.40
N PRO A 534 33.50 6.88 16.37
CA PRO A 534 33.65 7.59 15.10
C PRO A 534 32.35 7.68 14.28
N THR A 535 32.24 8.77 13.53
CA THR A 535 31.17 9.08 12.57
C THR A 535 30.88 7.92 11.61
N ALA A 536 29.61 7.77 11.22
CA ALA A 536 29.07 6.65 10.46
C ALA A 536 29.98 6.15 9.32
N THR A 537 30.40 4.88 9.41
CA THR A 537 31.26 4.23 8.41
C THR A 537 30.60 4.23 7.03
N LEU A 538 31.19 4.98 6.10
CA LEU A 538 30.69 5.09 4.72
C LEU A 538 30.89 3.76 3.97
N ILE A 539 29.79 3.00 3.83
CA ILE A 539 29.75 1.77 3.04
C ILE A 539 29.50 2.12 1.57
N LEU A 540 30.48 1.83 0.72
CA LEU A 540 30.41 2.06 -0.72
C LEU A 540 29.90 0.81 -1.45
N PRO A 541 29.12 0.94 -2.56
CA PRO A 541 28.59 -0.22 -3.27
C PRO A 541 29.68 -0.92 -4.11
N SER A 542 30.16 -2.08 -3.65
CA SER A 542 31.14 -2.91 -4.38
C SER A 542 30.48 -4.09 -5.11
N SER A 543 31.11 -4.56 -6.19
CA SER A 543 30.68 -5.79 -6.89
C SER A 543 30.86 -7.04 -6.04
N ALA A 544 31.75 -7.01 -5.03
CA ALA A 544 31.93 -8.06 -4.05
C ALA A 544 30.78 -8.12 -3.03
N LEU A 545 30.22 -6.96 -2.64
CA LEU A 545 29.07 -6.87 -1.75
C LEU A 545 27.76 -7.36 -2.41
N ALA A 546 27.66 -7.29 -3.74
CA ALA A 546 26.45 -7.66 -4.49
C ALA A 546 26.32 -9.16 -4.84
N GLN A 547 27.32 -10.00 -4.53
CA GLN A 547 27.38 -11.41 -4.97
C GLN A 547 26.28 -12.28 -4.33
N SER A 548 25.56 -13.06 -5.13
CA SER A 548 24.53 -13.98 -4.62
C SER A 548 24.35 -15.19 -5.53
N ASN A 549 24.18 -16.40 -4.98
CA ASN A 549 23.83 -17.59 -5.76
C ASN A 549 22.38 -17.56 -6.27
N LEU A 550 21.55 -16.58 -5.88
CA LEU A 550 20.17 -16.47 -6.35
C LEU A 550 20.07 -16.25 -7.88
N TRP A 551 21.12 -15.69 -8.48
CA TRP A 551 21.29 -15.57 -9.94
C TRP A 551 21.36 -16.92 -10.67
N GLU A 552 21.64 -18.02 -9.98
CA GLU A 552 21.83 -19.34 -10.59
C GLU A 552 20.52 -20.15 -10.61
N LYS A 553 20.01 -20.46 -11.80
CA LYS A 553 18.81 -21.30 -12.01
C LYS A 553 18.87 -22.62 -11.23
N THR A 554 20.01 -23.29 -11.25
CA THR A 554 20.26 -24.54 -10.50
C THR A 554 20.24 -24.37 -8.98
N CYS A 555 20.48 -23.15 -8.45
CA CYS A 555 20.31 -22.82 -7.04
C CYS A 555 18.84 -22.55 -6.73
N ARG A 556 18.15 -21.76 -7.57
CA ARG A 556 16.69 -21.51 -7.49
C ARG A 556 15.91 -22.83 -7.46
N ASP A 557 16.21 -23.75 -8.39
CA ASP A 557 15.54 -25.04 -8.51
C ASP A 557 15.70 -25.94 -7.28
N LYS A 558 16.91 -26.01 -6.70
CA LYS A 558 17.16 -26.76 -5.45
C LYS A 558 16.38 -26.21 -4.25
N LEU A 559 16.11 -24.91 -4.22
CA LEU A 559 15.49 -24.21 -3.10
C LEU A 559 13.96 -24.06 -3.21
N LYS A 560 13.33 -24.45 -4.32
CA LYS A 560 11.86 -24.37 -4.57
C LYS A 560 10.97 -24.96 -3.46
N LYS A 561 11.53 -25.77 -2.55
CA LYS A 561 10.84 -26.33 -1.39
C LYS A 561 11.83 -26.43 -0.20
N PRO A 562 11.56 -25.77 0.94
CA PRO A 562 12.37 -25.92 2.15
C PRO A 562 12.48 -27.39 2.59
N HIS A 563 13.68 -27.83 2.98
CA HIS A 563 13.96 -29.22 3.36
C HIS A 563 13.17 -29.63 4.59
N TYR A 564 13.16 -28.78 5.63
CA TYR A 564 12.36 -28.99 6.83
C TYR A 564 11.00 -28.28 6.77
N THR A 565 9.94 -29.02 7.10
CA THR A 565 8.61 -28.46 7.37
C THR A 565 8.60 -27.71 8.71
N LYS A 566 7.65 -26.77 8.88
CA LYS A 566 7.48 -26.08 10.17
C LYS A 566 7.25 -27.06 11.33
N GLN A 567 6.51 -28.15 11.10
CA GLN A 567 6.21 -29.15 12.13
C GLN A 567 7.48 -29.86 12.63
N GLN A 568 8.41 -30.21 11.73
CA GLN A 568 9.69 -30.83 12.11
C GLN A 568 10.59 -29.84 12.88
N LEU A 569 10.57 -28.54 12.53
CA LEU A 569 11.27 -27.51 13.30
C LEU A 569 10.62 -27.29 14.68
N ASP A 570 9.29 -27.22 14.76
CA ASP A 570 8.55 -27.14 16.03
C ASP A 570 8.81 -28.37 16.92
N GLN A 571 8.97 -29.56 16.32
CA GLN A 571 9.36 -30.79 17.02
C GLN A 571 10.80 -30.73 17.55
N ARG A 572 11.79 -30.34 16.72
CA ARG A 572 13.17 -30.07 17.18
C ARG A 572 13.20 -29.08 18.35
N ARG A 573 12.38 -28.02 18.30
CA ARG A 573 12.25 -27.03 19.39
C ARG A 573 11.67 -27.62 20.67
N SER A 574 10.77 -28.60 20.59
CA SER A 574 10.21 -29.28 21.75
C SER A 574 11.17 -30.27 22.43
N GLN A 575 12.28 -30.61 21.76
CA GLN A 575 13.36 -31.46 22.29
C GLN A 575 14.48 -30.64 22.98
N ASN A 576 14.47 -29.31 22.89
CA ASN A 576 15.41 -28.46 23.61
C ASN A 576 15.08 -28.49 25.12
N LEU A 577 16.08 -28.86 25.95
CA LEU A 577 15.98 -28.94 27.41
C LEU A 577 15.46 -27.65 28.06
N ILE A 578 15.83 -26.49 27.50
CA ILE A 578 15.38 -25.17 27.94
C ILE A 578 14.31 -24.64 26.96
N PRO A 579 13.04 -24.49 27.38
CA PRO A 579 11.98 -23.97 26.53
C PRO A 579 12.27 -22.55 26.04
N GLY A 580 12.20 -22.35 24.72
CA GLY A 580 12.41 -21.05 24.08
C GLY A 580 13.84 -20.79 23.58
N THR A 581 14.80 -21.68 23.88
CA THR A 581 16.13 -21.63 23.27
C THR A 581 16.03 -21.79 21.73
N PRO A 582 16.66 -20.91 20.93
CA PRO A 582 16.72 -21.03 19.47
C PRO A 582 17.33 -22.35 18.99
N LEU A 583 17.02 -22.77 17.76
CA LEU A 583 17.72 -23.88 17.13
C LEU A 583 19.10 -23.44 16.62
N SER A 584 20.12 -24.28 16.86
CA SER A 584 21.38 -24.24 16.12
C SER A 584 21.17 -24.76 14.68
N SER A 585 21.98 -24.27 13.75
CA SER A 585 21.99 -24.70 12.35
C SER A 585 22.82 -25.97 12.17
N LEU A 586 22.20 -27.02 11.64
CA LEU A 586 22.82 -28.33 11.37
C LEU A 586 23.44 -28.38 9.96
N ARG A 587 24.19 -29.45 9.66
CA ARG A 587 24.74 -29.68 8.32
C ARG A 587 23.64 -29.87 7.26
N GLN A 588 22.50 -30.46 7.63
CA GLN A 588 21.33 -30.65 6.76
C GLN A 588 20.38 -29.44 6.69
N ASP A 589 20.55 -28.40 7.51
CA ASP A 589 19.68 -27.21 7.41
C ASP A 589 20.00 -26.38 6.16
N ASP A 590 18.95 -25.86 5.53
CA ASP A 590 19.05 -25.06 4.31
C ASP A 590 19.86 -23.78 4.50
N ARG A 591 20.52 -23.34 3.42
CA ARG A 591 21.13 -22.01 3.29
C ARG A 591 20.50 -21.34 2.07
N VAL A 592 19.97 -20.14 2.28
CA VAL A 592 19.15 -19.42 1.30
C VAL A 592 19.93 -18.19 0.84
N PRO A 593 20.38 -18.11 -0.43
CA PRO A 593 20.90 -16.87 -0.98
C PRO A 593 19.74 -15.88 -1.15
N VAL A 594 19.98 -14.64 -0.76
CA VAL A 594 19.06 -13.52 -0.89
C VAL A 594 19.75 -12.37 -1.61
N ILE A 595 18.94 -11.41 -2.06
CA ILE A 595 19.43 -10.10 -2.52
C ILE A 595 18.65 -9.04 -1.75
N LEU A 596 19.36 -8.10 -1.16
CA LEU A 596 18.83 -6.97 -0.39
C LEU A 596 19.21 -5.68 -1.10
N ILE A 597 18.24 -4.82 -1.38
CA ILE A 597 18.43 -3.61 -2.20
C ILE A 597 17.92 -2.40 -1.43
N GLN A 598 18.73 -1.34 -1.34
CA GLN A 598 18.32 -0.07 -0.74
C GLN A 598 17.15 0.50 -1.57
N ARG A 599 16.00 0.73 -0.92
CA ARG A 599 14.80 1.30 -1.55
C ARG A 599 14.53 2.69 -0.98
N SER A 600 14.20 3.63 -1.85
CA SER A 600 13.67 4.94 -1.51
C SER A 600 12.38 5.19 -2.28
N VAL A 601 11.42 5.81 -1.62
CA VAL A 601 10.25 6.44 -2.22
C VAL A 601 10.35 7.91 -1.85
N GLU A 602 10.68 8.75 -2.83
CA GLU A 602 11.09 10.15 -2.68
C GLU A 602 10.80 10.87 -4.00
N SER A 603 10.52 12.17 -3.97
CA SER A 603 10.43 12.97 -5.19
C SER A 603 10.80 14.45 -4.94
N GLY A 604 11.96 14.84 -5.46
CA GLY A 604 12.51 16.20 -5.39
C GLY A 604 12.73 16.70 -3.97
N ASN A 605 11.88 17.65 -3.55
CA ASN A 605 11.96 18.35 -2.27
C ASN A 605 10.93 17.86 -1.22
N GLY A 606 10.30 16.69 -1.43
CA GLY A 606 9.28 16.15 -0.53
C GLY A 606 9.82 15.23 0.58
N ASP A 607 8.94 14.88 1.52
CA ASP A 607 9.16 13.79 2.48
C ASP A 607 9.63 12.52 1.76
N SER A 608 10.53 11.76 2.39
CA SER A 608 11.18 10.61 1.75
C SER A 608 11.14 9.39 2.66
N ILE A 609 10.53 8.31 2.16
CA ILE A 609 10.36 7.06 2.89
C ILE A 609 11.39 6.06 2.37
N HIS A 610 12.34 5.68 3.22
CA HIS A 610 13.42 4.77 2.86
C HIS A 610 13.22 3.38 3.50
N GLY A 611 13.79 2.35 2.88
CA GLY A 611 13.68 0.97 3.34
C GLY A 611 14.59 0.01 2.60
N TRP A 612 14.16 -1.25 2.58
CA TRP A 612 14.83 -2.38 1.97
C TRP A 612 13.86 -3.18 1.08
N THR A 613 14.26 -3.50 -0.13
CA THR A 613 13.66 -4.59 -0.91
C THR A 613 14.47 -5.87 -0.66
N LEU A 614 13.82 -6.93 -0.19
CA LEU A 614 14.41 -8.25 0.03
C LEU A 614 13.84 -9.25 -0.98
N ILE A 615 14.70 -9.75 -1.87
CA ILE A 615 14.39 -10.79 -2.86
C ILE A 615 14.81 -12.16 -2.29
N VAL A 616 13.90 -13.14 -2.36
CA VAL A 616 14.08 -14.51 -1.87
C VAL A 616 13.66 -15.53 -2.95
N PRO A 617 14.19 -16.76 -2.97
CA PRO A 617 13.75 -17.78 -3.92
C PRO A 617 12.30 -18.25 -3.68
N ALA A 618 11.71 -18.86 -4.70
CA ALA A 618 10.42 -19.55 -4.60
C ALA A 618 10.42 -20.63 -3.50
N GLY A 619 9.27 -20.81 -2.83
CA GLY A 619 9.05 -21.71 -1.71
C GLY A 619 9.38 -21.14 -0.33
N TRP A 620 10.07 -19.99 -0.25
CA TRP A 620 10.60 -19.43 0.99
C TRP A 620 9.79 -18.27 1.58
N SER A 621 8.82 -17.69 0.88
CA SER A 621 8.08 -16.52 1.36
C SER A 621 7.35 -16.80 2.67
N MET A 622 6.74 -17.98 2.80
CA MET A 622 6.09 -18.41 4.05
C MET A 622 7.04 -18.87 5.17
N ALA A 623 8.35 -18.92 4.93
CA ALA A 623 9.38 -19.09 5.96
C ALA A 623 9.93 -17.74 6.46
N PHE A 624 10.11 -16.78 5.56
CA PHE A 624 10.59 -15.42 5.88
C PHE A 624 9.48 -14.56 6.51
N LEU A 625 8.28 -14.51 5.92
CA LEU A 625 7.16 -13.66 6.35
C LEU A 625 6.83 -13.77 7.85
N PRO A 626 6.77 -14.96 8.49
CA PRO A 626 6.55 -15.04 9.93
C PRO A 626 7.64 -14.36 10.75
N SER A 627 8.91 -14.54 10.40
CA SER A 627 10.03 -13.91 11.13
C SER A 627 10.07 -12.39 10.91
N LEU A 628 9.85 -11.93 9.68
CA LEU A 628 9.77 -10.49 9.34
C LEU A 628 8.61 -9.73 10.02
N ILE A 629 7.65 -10.42 10.63
CA ILE A 629 6.51 -9.81 11.34
C ILE A 629 6.66 -9.89 12.87
N HIS A 630 7.30 -10.93 13.41
CA HIS A 630 7.42 -11.10 14.87
C HIS A 630 8.46 -10.15 15.51
N THR A 631 9.21 -9.45 14.67
CA THR A 631 9.93 -8.18 14.94
C THR A 631 9.03 -7.01 15.36
N GLY A 632 7.71 -7.10 15.16
CA GLY A 632 6.76 -6.02 15.45
C GLY A 632 6.45 -5.10 14.24
N THR A 633 7.01 -5.41 13.07
CA THR A 633 6.71 -4.76 11.79
C THR A 633 5.22 -4.92 11.42
N ARG A 634 4.55 -3.82 11.01
CA ARG A 634 3.16 -3.90 10.50
C ARG A 634 3.16 -4.45 9.07
N VAL A 635 2.04 -4.98 8.59
CA VAL A 635 1.88 -5.40 7.18
C VAL A 635 0.86 -4.50 6.48
N GLY A 636 1.23 -3.95 5.33
CA GLY A 636 0.41 -3.09 4.48
C GLY A 636 -0.02 -3.78 3.18
N GLY A 637 -1.24 -3.51 2.74
CA GLY A 637 -1.74 -3.92 1.42
C GLY A 637 -1.39 -2.90 0.35
N GLN A 638 -2.00 -3.01 -0.83
CA GLN A 638 -1.80 -2.05 -1.93
C GLN A 638 -2.10 -0.61 -1.51
N ARG A 639 -3.17 -0.37 -0.74
CA ARG A 639 -3.49 0.99 -0.26
C ARG A 639 -2.36 1.57 0.57
N GLU A 640 -1.81 0.81 1.52
CA GLU A 640 -0.70 1.32 2.34
C GLU A 640 0.59 1.52 1.53
N ARG A 641 0.79 0.82 0.41
CA ARG A 641 1.89 1.06 -0.55
C ARG A 641 1.65 2.36 -1.34
N GLN A 642 0.44 2.58 -1.83
CA GLN A 642 0.01 3.81 -2.51
C GLN A 642 0.13 5.03 -1.58
N THR A 643 -0.35 4.94 -0.33
CA THR A 643 -0.22 6.02 0.66
C THR A 643 1.25 6.37 0.95
N GLN A 644 2.20 5.43 0.87
CA GLN A 644 3.63 5.74 1.01
C GLN A 644 4.17 6.58 -0.16
N ALA A 645 3.71 6.33 -1.38
CA ALA A 645 4.07 7.13 -2.55
C ALA A 645 3.44 8.53 -2.50
N PHE A 646 2.13 8.61 -2.23
CA PHE A 646 1.39 9.86 -2.06
C PHE A 646 1.99 10.76 -0.97
N GLU A 647 2.27 10.24 0.23
CA GLU A 647 2.84 11.03 1.33
C GLU A 647 4.26 11.50 1.01
N ALA A 648 5.05 10.72 0.27
CA ALA A 648 6.34 11.15 -0.28
C ALA A 648 6.20 12.13 -1.48
N GLY A 649 4.98 12.38 -1.96
CA GLY A 649 4.70 13.18 -3.15
C GLY A 649 5.33 12.59 -4.41
N SER A 650 5.36 11.26 -4.54
CA SER A 650 5.97 10.51 -5.64
C SER A 650 4.89 9.71 -6.39
N VAL A 651 4.97 9.67 -7.72
CA VAL A 651 3.98 9.03 -8.60
C VAL A 651 3.93 7.50 -8.43
N TYR A 652 2.72 6.93 -8.43
CA TYR A 652 2.49 5.48 -8.28
C TYR A 652 1.97 4.86 -9.57
N PHE A 653 2.74 3.96 -10.18
CA PHE A 653 2.30 3.22 -11.38
C PHE A 653 1.26 2.12 -11.04
N PRO A 654 0.20 1.93 -11.84
CA PRO A 654 -0.16 2.69 -13.05
C PRO A 654 -0.94 3.99 -12.78
N ARG A 655 -1.48 4.14 -11.56
CA ARG A 655 -2.44 5.18 -11.15
C ARG A 655 -2.08 6.64 -11.47
N ASP A 656 -0.81 7.02 -11.46
CA ASP A 656 -0.34 8.40 -11.72
C ASP A 656 0.46 8.53 -13.05
N TYR A 657 0.08 7.73 -14.06
CA TYR A 657 0.74 7.67 -15.37
C TYR A 657 -0.25 7.87 -16.54
N PRO A 658 -0.91 9.04 -16.67
CA PRO A 658 -1.87 9.29 -17.75
C PRO A 658 -1.24 9.21 -19.15
N GLY A 659 -2.02 8.81 -20.16
CA GLY A 659 -1.53 8.59 -21.53
C GLY A 659 -0.83 7.25 -21.73
N LEU A 660 -1.18 6.23 -20.94
CA LEU A 660 -0.62 4.87 -21.01
C LEU A 660 -1.74 3.85 -20.83
N GLU A 661 -1.82 2.85 -21.71
CA GLU A 661 -2.80 1.74 -21.70
C GLU A 661 -3.07 1.14 -20.30
N ALA A 662 -2.02 0.96 -19.49
CA ALA A 662 -2.12 0.40 -18.14
C ALA A 662 -2.69 1.37 -17.08
N TYR A 663 -2.64 2.68 -17.32
CA TYR A 663 -3.39 3.69 -16.58
C TYR A 663 -4.85 3.72 -17.03
N ASP A 664 -5.11 3.56 -18.33
CA ASP A 664 -6.46 3.59 -18.89
C ASP A 664 -7.27 2.38 -18.39
N GLU A 665 -6.73 1.15 -18.42
CA GLU A 665 -7.30 -0.05 -17.77
C GLU A 665 -7.70 0.22 -16.30
N TYR A 666 -6.84 0.94 -15.59
CA TYR A 666 -7.06 1.32 -14.18
C TYR A 666 -8.12 2.42 -14.02
N ALA A 667 -8.13 3.41 -14.90
CA ALA A 667 -9.06 4.54 -14.88
C ALA A 667 -10.49 4.09 -15.24
N GLU A 668 -10.63 3.23 -16.26
CA GLU A 668 -11.87 2.53 -16.62
C GLU A 668 -12.38 1.66 -15.48
N THR A 669 -11.57 0.71 -14.99
CA THR A 669 -11.97 -0.21 -13.91
C THR A 669 -12.43 0.54 -12.65
N ARG A 670 -11.78 1.66 -12.33
CA ARG A 670 -12.22 2.56 -11.24
C ARG A 670 -13.51 3.30 -11.60
N GLY A 671 -13.61 3.85 -12.81
CA GLY A 671 -14.77 4.55 -13.35
C GLY A 671 -16.04 3.70 -13.34
N GLU A 672 -15.97 2.46 -13.85
CA GLU A 672 -17.05 1.47 -13.78
C GLU A 672 -17.51 1.21 -12.35
N GLY A 673 -16.56 0.95 -11.43
CA GLY A 673 -16.86 0.66 -10.03
C GLY A 673 -17.50 1.84 -9.28
N GLU A 674 -17.16 3.06 -9.67
CA GLU A 674 -17.78 4.29 -9.14
C GLU A 674 -19.15 4.57 -9.77
N LYS A 675 -19.29 4.41 -11.09
CA LYS A 675 -20.54 4.55 -11.84
C LYS A 675 -21.59 3.54 -11.35
N ALA A 676 -21.26 2.26 -11.29
CA ALA A 676 -22.14 1.21 -10.76
C ALA A 676 -22.53 1.42 -9.29
N LYS A 677 -21.67 2.09 -8.48
CA LYS A 677 -22.02 2.50 -7.12
C LYS A 677 -23.03 3.66 -7.11
N TRP A 678 -22.91 4.59 -8.05
CA TRP A 678 -23.80 5.74 -8.23
C TRP A 678 -25.15 5.35 -8.83
N ASP A 679 -25.20 4.45 -9.81
CA ASP A 679 -26.43 3.89 -10.39
C ASP A 679 -27.24 3.12 -9.34
N ARG A 680 -26.55 2.36 -8.47
CA ARG A 680 -27.17 1.66 -7.34
C ARG A 680 -27.57 2.61 -6.19
N THR A 681 -27.24 3.89 -6.25
CA THR A 681 -27.66 4.89 -5.27
C THR A 681 -28.91 5.60 -5.83
N PRO A 682 -30.04 5.67 -5.12
CA PRO A 682 -31.26 6.24 -5.69
C PRO A 682 -31.11 7.75 -6.00
N PRO A 683 -31.89 8.31 -6.96
CA PRO A 683 -31.72 9.68 -7.46
C PRO A 683 -31.57 10.74 -6.36
N ALA A 684 -32.52 10.80 -5.41
CA ALA A 684 -32.49 11.75 -4.28
C ALA A 684 -31.41 11.47 -3.20
N LYS A 685 -30.44 10.60 -3.47
CA LYS A 685 -29.27 10.29 -2.62
C LYS A 685 -27.95 10.22 -3.40
N ARG A 686 -27.96 10.38 -4.73
CA ARG A 686 -26.76 10.41 -5.59
C ARG A 686 -26.43 11.85 -6.01
N VAL A 687 -25.15 12.11 -6.32
CA VAL A 687 -24.71 13.44 -6.77
C VAL A 687 -25.21 13.69 -8.20
N ASN A 688 -25.98 14.76 -8.45
CA ASN A 688 -26.38 15.13 -9.81
C ASN A 688 -25.25 15.92 -10.49
N TYR A 689 -24.40 15.22 -11.24
CA TYR A 689 -23.23 15.80 -11.90
C TYR A 689 -23.56 16.81 -13.02
N LYS A 690 -24.69 16.66 -13.74
CA LYS A 690 -25.18 17.69 -14.70
C LYS A 690 -25.40 19.01 -13.95
N LYS A 691 -26.18 18.98 -12.86
CA LYS A 691 -26.45 20.15 -11.98
C LYS A 691 -25.23 20.62 -11.14
N LEU A 692 -24.00 20.12 -11.41
CA LEU A 692 -22.71 20.63 -10.90
C LEU A 692 -21.80 21.25 -11.98
N GLY A 693 -22.09 21.06 -13.28
CA GLY A 693 -21.18 21.41 -14.38
C GLY A 693 -19.91 20.54 -14.43
N THR A 694 -19.99 19.26 -14.06
CA THR A 694 -18.83 18.34 -14.08
C THR A 694 -18.71 17.68 -15.45
N ARG A 695 -17.70 18.05 -16.25
CA ARG A 695 -17.50 17.59 -17.63
C ARG A 695 -17.42 16.07 -17.77
N SER A 696 -16.45 15.43 -17.10
CA SER A 696 -16.41 13.97 -16.97
C SER A 696 -16.40 13.53 -15.49
N PRO A 697 -17.49 12.92 -14.98
CA PRO A 697 -17.57 12.47 -13.59
C PRO A 697 -16.73 11.24 -13.24
N TRP A 698 -16.32 10.43 -14.23
CA TRP A 698 -15.84 9.05 -14.03
C TRP A 698 -14.39 8.83 -14.44
N ILE A 699 -13.99 9.28 -15.62
CA ILE A 699 -12.69 9.04 -16.29
C ILE A 699 -12.19 10.39 -16.82
N PRO A 700 -10.93 10.81 -16.58
CA PRO A 700 -10.44 12.12 -17.04
C PRO A 700 -10.36 12.19 -18.57
N ASP A 701 -10.89 13.26 -19.14
CA ASP A 701 -10.90 13.55 -20.58
C ASP A 701 -9.60 14.22 -21.04
N TRP A 702 -8.49 13.45 -20.98
CA TRP A 702 -7.16 13.98 -21.28
C TRP A 702 -7.03 14.57 -22.69
N GLU A 703 -7.68 14.00 -23.71
CA GLU A 703 -7.65 14.53 -25.08
C GLU A 703 -8.29 15.92 -25.18
N VAL A 704 -9.41 16.15 -24.50
CA VAL A 704 -10.06 17.47 -24.40
C VAL A 704 -9.19 18.47 -23.61
N VAL A 705 -8.59 18.05 -22.49
CA VAL A 705 -7.65 18.88 -21.70
C VAL A 705 -6.44 19.33 -22.51
N VAL A 706 -5.96 18.46 -23.40
CA VAL A 706 -4.81 18.67 -24.29
C VAL A 706 -5.20 19.45 -25.55
N GLY A 707 -6.51 19.59 -25.83
CA GLY A 707 -7.04 20.29 -27.00
C GLY A 707 -6.90 19.50 -28.30
N LEU A 708 -6.88 18.16 -28.22
CA LEU A 708 -6.97 17.25 -29.36
C LEU A 708 -8.43 17.14 -29.83
N GLU A 709 -9.36 17.02 -28.88
CA GLU A 709 -10.80 17.04 -29.10
C GLU A 709 -11.43 18.39 -28.69
N GLN A 710 -12.58 18.70 -29.29
CA GLN A 710 -13.47 19.79 -28.85
C GLN A 710 -14.45 19.27 -27.78
N SER A 711 -14.91 20.14 -26.88
CA SER A 711 -15.83 19.74 -25.80
C SER A 711 -17.29 19.85 -26.22
N ASN A 712 -18.00 18.73 -26.32
CA ASN A 712 -19.43 18.62 -26.69
C ASN A 712 -20.44 19.35 -25.77
N MET A 713 -20.00 20.17 -24.80
CA MET A 713 -20.88 20.90 -23.88
C MET A 713 -21.46 22.19 -24.48
N GLU A 714 -21.02 22.63 -25.66
CA GLU A 714 -21.46 23.89 -26.30
C GLU A 714 -22.75 23.74 -27.14
N HIS A 715 -23.42 22.58 -27.11
CA HIS A 715 -24.59 22.25 -27.96
C HIS A 715 -25.86 21.77 -27.23
N GLU A 716 -25.88 21.58 -25.90
CA GLU A 716 -27.10 21.16 -25.15
C GLU A 716 -27.91 22.34 -24.56
N ASP A 717 -27.46 23.59 -24.70
CA ASP A 717 -27.89 24.68 -23.80
C ASP A 717 -29.18 25.44 -24.22
N ASP A 718 -29.75 25.12 -25.40
CA ASP A 718 -31.01 25.71 -25.91
C ASP A 718 -32.29 25.01 -25.40
N ASN A 719 -32.21 23.75 -24.95
CA ASN A 719 -33.38 22.98 -24.49
C ASN A 719 -33.48 22.97 -22.95
N ARG A 720 -33.85 24.10 -22.35
CA ARG A 720 -33.85 24.27 -20.89
C ARG A 720 -35.21 24.07 -20.19
N ASP A 721 -36.31 23.97 -20.93
CA ASP A 721 -37.66 24.16 -20.37
C ASP A 721 -38.43 22.86 -20.04
N GLU A 722 -37.97 21.67 -20.46
CA GLU A 722 -38.72 20.40 -20.28
C GLU A 722 -38.40 19.62 -18.99
N ASP A 723 -37.36 19.98 -18.24
CA ASP A 723 -36.72 19.12 -17.21
C ASP A 723 -37.12 19.49 -15.74
N GLU A 724 -38.19 20.29 -15.54
CA GLU A 724 -38.63 20.78 -14.21
C GLU A 724 -39.69 19.91 -13.50
N GLU A 725 -40.48 19.08 -14.20
CA GLU A 725 -41.65 18.40 -13.60
C GLU A 725 -41.33 17.26 -12.59
N ASP A 726 -40.10 16.72 -12.57
CA ASP A 726 -39.74 15.53 -11.75
C ASP A 726 -39.46 15.85 -10.26
N LEU A 727 -40.33 16.67 -9.63
CA LEU A 727 -40.28 17.10 -8.24
C LEU A 727 -41.57 16.78 -7.46
N VAL A 728 -41.87 15.49 -7.30
CA VAL A 728 -42.97 15.02 -6.42
C VAL A 728 -42.78 15.51 -4.98
N THR A 729 -43.60 16.46 -4.56
CA THR A 729 -43.58 17.05 -3.22
C THR A 729 -44.16 16.08 -2.18
N THR A 730 -43.28 15.47 -1.39
CA THR A 730 -43.67 14.58 -0.27
C THR A 730 -44.07 15.38 0.97
N GLN A 731 -45.05 16.26 0.83
CA GLN A 731 -45.78 16.82 1.97
C GLN A 731 -47.00 15.95 2.27
N ARG A 732 -47.23 15.72 3.56
CA ARG A 732 -48.38 14.98 4.08
C ARG A 732 -49.46 16.01 4.42
N PRO A 733 -50.68 15.93 3.86
CA PRO A 733 -51.74 16.83 4.29
C PRO A 733 -52.04 16.57 5.77
N GLU A 734 -51.91 17.63 6.58
CA GLU A 734 -52.61 17.72 7.85
C GLU A 734 -54.06 18.12 7.52
N GLY A 735 -55.02 17.61 8.30
CA GLY A 735 -56.44 17.72 7.97
C GLY A 735 -57.17 18.68 8.89
N ASP A 736 -58.06 19.48 8.31
CA ASP A 736 -59.11 20.23 9.00
C ASP A 736 -60.49 19.80 8.46
N GLN A 737 -61.55 20.18 9.17
CA GLN A 737 -62.92 19.69 8.94
C GLN A 737 -63.93 20.85 8.79
N GLN A 738 -64.83 20.73 7.80
CA GLN A 738 -66.17 21.37 7.70
C GLN A 738 -66.20 22.91 7.54
N ASP A 739 -67.21 23.56 6.94
CA ASP A 739 -68.31 23.25 5.98
C ASP A 739 -68.78 24.63 5.41
N GLY A 740 -69.57 24.80 4.34
CA GLY A 740 -70.25 23.89 3.40
C GLY A 740 -71.22 24.68 2.48
N GLU A 741 -72.19 23.99 1.86
CA GLU A 741 -73.40 24.52 1.15
C GLU A 741 -73.26 25.25 -0.22
N GLY A 742 -74.09 24.82 -1.20
CA GLY A 742 -74.55 25.58 -2.40
C GLY A 742 -73.66 25.59 -3.67
N GLU A 743 -74.15 25.55 -4.92
CA GLU A 743 -75.49 25.35 -5.54
C GLU A 743 -75.33 24.68 -6.96
N GLU A 744 -76.41 24.55 -7.75
CA GLU A 744 -76.52 23.81 -9.05
C GLU A 744 -76.83 24.77 -10.25
N ASP A 745 -76.62 24.49 -11.55
CA ASP A 745 -76.06 23.33 -12.29
C ASP A 745 -74.91 23.77 -13.26
N THR A 746 -74.87 23.74 -14.62
CA THR A 746 -75.75 23.33 -15.74
C THR A 746 -74.94 23.11 -17.05
N GLU A 747 -75.33 22.12 -17.88
CA GLU A 747 -75.08 21.91 -19.35
C GLU A 747 -73.67 22.10 -19.98
N MET A 748 -73.07 21.05 -20.57
CA MET A 748 -73.11 20.62 -22.00
C MET A 748 -72.39 21.55 -23.01
N ASP A 749 -71.50 21.08 -23.90
CA ASP A 749 -70.82 19.77 -23.99
C ASP A 749 -69.38 19.99 -24.56
N HIS A 750 -68.78 19.38 -25.60
CA HIS A 750 -69.15 18.36 -26.59
C HIS A 750 -67.89 17.59 -27.03
N VAL A 751 -68.05 16.33 -27.46
CA VAL A 751 -66.96 15.49 -27.98
C VAL A 751 -67.12 15.26 -29.49
N GLU A 752 -66.08 15.55 -30.27
CA GLU A 752 -65.83 14.82 -31.51
C GLU A 752 -64.38 14.34 -31.54
N ALA A 753 -64.23 13.04 -31.80
CA ALA A 753 -62.96 12.42 -32.18
C ALA A 753 -63.05 12.03 -33.65
N ASN A 754 -61.91 11.93 -34.33
CA ASN A 754 -61.77 10.98 -35.43
C ASN A 754 -60.38 10.36 -35.40
N ASP A 755 -60.36 9.06 -35.62
CA ASP A 755 -59.20 8.18 -35.66
C ASP A 755 -59.06 7.68 -37.10
N GLU A 756 -57.97 8.03 -37.79
CA GLU A 756 -57.54 7.23 -38.95
C GLU A 756 -56.04 7.39 -39.29
N GLN A 757 -55.27 6.41 -38.79
CA GLN A 757 -54.21 5.69 -39.51
C GLN A 757 -53.39 6.43 -40.60
N GLN A 758 -52.07 6.58 -40.35
CA GLN A 758 -51.10 6.49 -41.45
C GLN A 758 -49.73 5.93 -41.03
N GLN A 759 -48.98 5.47 -42.02
CA GLN A 759 -47.90 4.47 -41.95
C GLN A 759 -46.51 5.07 -41.64
N PRO A 760 -45.53 4.27 -41.20
CA PRO A 760 -44.15 4.73 -41.07
C PRO A 760 -43.51 5.01 -42.45
N PRO A 761 -42.66 6.06 -42.58
CA PRO A 761 -41.88 6.28 -43.79
C PRO A 761 -40.90 5.14 -44.09
N GLN A 762 -40.57 4.99 -45.37
CA GLN A 762 -39.70 3.91 -45.89
C GLN A 762 -38.30 4.44 -46.21
N ASP A 763 -37.30 3.55 -46.19
CA ASP A 763 -35.98 3.82 -46.74
C ASP A 763 -36.02 3.84 -48.29
N GLU A 764 -35.30 4.77 -48.92
CA GLU A 764 -34.89 4.65 -50.33
C GLU A 764 -33.36 4.70 -50.43
N GLU A 765 -32.76 3.63 -50.95
CA GLU A 765 -31.39 3.63 -51.47
C GLU A 765 -31.44 3.87 -52.99
N ASP A 766 -30.72 4.87 -53.50
CA ASP A 766 -29.90 4.67 -54.71
C ASP A 766 -28.77 5.72 -54.81
N GLY A 767 -27.66 5.37 -55.45
CA GLY A 767 -26.50 6.28 -55.57
C GLY A 767 -25.13 5.61 -55.65
N THR A 768 -24.96 4.58 -56.50
CA THR A 768 -23.66 3.92 -56.67
C THR A 768 -22.58 4.85 -57.25
N GLY A 769 -21.67 5.34 -56.41
CA GLY A 769 -20.47 6.08 -56.83
C GLY A 769 -19.20 5.36 -56.41
N THR A 770 -18.47 4.76 -57.36
CA THR A 770 -17.11 4.25 -57.11
C THR A 770 -16.14 5.39 -56.89
N MET A 771 -15.59 5.49 -55.68
CA MET A 771 -14.37 6.23 -55.38
C MET A 771 -13.42 5.33 -54.58
N ASP A 772 -12.19 5.20 -55.06
CA ASP A 772 -11.10 4.60 -54.30
C ASP A 772 -10.79 5.49 -53.09
N VAL A 773 -11.08 4.98 -51.89
CA VAL A 773 -10.69 5.64 -50.64
C VAL A 773 -9.28 5.17 -50.29
N ASP A 774 -8.28 5.95 -50.69
CA ASP A 774 -6.94 5.86 -50.10
C ASP A 774 -7.06 5.91 -48.56
N GLU A 775 -6.45 4.97 -47.85
CA GLU A 775 -6.33 5.02 -46.38
C GLU A 775 -5.39 6.18 -45.98
N GLN A 776 -5.92 7.41 -46.00
CA GLN A 776 -5.24 8.59 -45.49
C GLN A 776 -5.18 8.53 -43.97
N PHE A 777 -4.19 7.77 -43.50
CA PHE A 777 -3.90 7.45 -42.10
C PHE A 777 -3.62 8.73 -41.29
N SER A 778 -4.68 9.33 -40.73
CA SER A 778 -4.55 10.34 -39.69
C SER A 778 -3.86 9.69 -38.48
N PRO A 779 -2.75 10.26 -37.95
CA PRO A 779 -2.13 9.71 -36.76
C PRO A 779 -3.03 9.95 -35.55
N ASP A 780 -3.51 8.87 -34.92
CA ASP A 780 -4.23 8.91 -33.64
C ASP A 780 -3.29 9.40 -32.52
N LEU A 781 -3.28 10.72 -32.31
CA LEU A 781 -2.28 11.40 -31.48
C LEU A 781 -2.70 11.48 -30.02
N LEU A 782 -2.52 10.36 -29.31
CA LEU A 782 -2.78 10.24 -27.88
C LEU A 782 -1.87 11.18 -27.04
N PRO A 783 -2.37 11.70 -25.89
CA PRO A 783 -1.56 12.42 -24.91
C PRO A 783 -0.37 11.59 -24.41
N TRP A 784 0.82 12.17 -24.32
CA TRP A 784 2.02 11.50 -23.80
C TRP A 784 2.55 12.15 -22.53
N LEU A 785 2.99 11.34 -21.57
CA LEU A 785 3.53 11.84 -20.30
C LEU A 785 5.01 12.18 -20.41
N PHE A 786 5.34 13.46 -20.33
CA PHE A 786 6.72 13.92 -20.18
C PHE A 786 7.18 13.63 -18.75
N ILE A 787 8.07 12.64 -18.61
CA ILE A 787 8.70 12.22 -17.36
C ILE A 787 10.20 11.98 -17.59
N GLY A 788 10.99 12.07 -16.52
CA GLY A 788 12.42 11.78 -16.53
C GLY A 788 13.24 12.78 -15.71
N PRO A 789 14.55 12.56 -15.52
CA PRO A 789 15.34 13.34 -14.58
C PRO A 789 15.77 14.73 -15.05
N ASP A 790 15.81 15.00 -16.36
CA ASP A 790 16.27 16.27 -16.89
C ASP A 790 15.08 17.24 -17.14
N ILE A 791 13.85 16.79 -16.94
CA ILE A 791 12.59 17.52 -17.20
C ILE A 791 12.56 18.94 -16.65
N SER A 792 12.96 19.16 -15.39
CA SER A 792 12.94 20.49 -14.79
C SER A 792 13.93 21.46 -15.44
N THR A 793 15.01 20.94 -16.02
CA THR A 793 16.00 21.73 -16.73
C THR A 793 15.47 22.12 -18.11
N ILE A 794 14.85 21.17 -18.81
CA ILE A 794 14.27 21.37 -20.15
C ILE A 794 13.07 22.32 -20.08
N VAL A 795 12.18 22.16 -19.09
CA VAL A 795 11.05 23.07 -18.87
C VAL A 795 11.52 24.49 -18.52
N LEU A 796 12.60 24.64 -17.74
CA LEU A 796 13.20 25.95 -17.49
C LEU A 796 13.82 26.55 -18.76
N GLU A 797 14.56 25.76 -19.55
CA GLU A 797 15.15 26.19 -20.83
C GLU A 797 14.08 26.72 -21.79
N ILE A 798 13.02 25.95 -22.03
CA ILE A 798 11.83 26.36 -22.82
C ILE A 798 11.22 27.65 -22.26
N SER A 799 11.03 27.75 -20.94
CA SER A 799 10.38 28.91 -20.32
C SER A 799 11.18 30.22 -20.39
N THR A 800 12.43 30.19 -20.87
CA THR A 800 13.24 31.39 -21.13
C THR A 800 13.24 31.84 -22.59
N LYS A 801 12.53 31.12 -23.47
CA LYS A 801 12.38 31.44 -24.90
C LYS A 801 11.03 32.13 -25.20
N PRO A 802 10.91 32.87 -26.32
CA PRO A 802 9.61 33.33 -26.81
C PRO A 802 8.72 32.13 -27.19
N GLU A 803 7.40 32.32 -27.14
CA GLU A 803 6.41 31.23 -27.30
C GLU A 803 6.56 30.50 -28.65
N ASP A 804 6.84 31.24 -29.74
CA ASP A 804 7.07 30.68 -31.07
C ASP A 804 8.27 29.71 -31.15
N GLU A 805 9.25 29.86 -30.24
CA GLU A 805 10.40 28.96 -30.14
C GLU A 805 10.17 27.78 -29.17
N HIS A 806 9.07 27.72 -28.41
CA HIS A 806 8.87 26.68 -27.38
C HIS A 806 8.83 25.28 -27.97
N ALA A 807 8.09 25.10 -29.06
CA ALA A 807 7.90 23.81 -29.74
C ALA A 807 9.22 23.29 -30.34
N LYS A 808 9.97 24.17 -31.00
CA LYS A 808 11.31 23.89 -31.51
C LYS A 808 12.30 23.56 -30.39
N THR A 809 12.32 24.36 -29.31
CA THR A 809 13.25 24.15 -28.18
C THR A 809 13.01 22.81 -27.49
N LEU A 810 11.75 22.38 -27.38
CA LEU A 810 11.39 21.05 -26.88
C LEU A 810 11.88 19.93 -27.82
N LEU A 811 11.67 20.07 -29.13
CA LEU A 811 12.14 19.10 -30.12
C LEU A 811 13.67 19.00 -30.15
N ASP A 812 14.38 20.13 -30.15
CA ASP A 812 15.86 20.20 -30.10
C ASP A 812 16.40 19.52 -28.84
N ALA A 813 15.79 19.76 -27.68
CA ALA A 813 16.17 19.10 -26.42
C ALA A 813 15.93 17.57 -26.48
N ILE A 814 14.85 17.12 -27.11
CA ILE A 814 14.52 15.69 -27.27
C ILE A 814 15.42 15.00 -28.30
N ASN A 815 15.73 15.64 -29.43
CA ASN A 815 16.67 15.13 -30.44
C ASN A 815 18.09 15.02 -29.87
N LYS A 816 18.55 16.03 -29.12
CA LYS A 816 19.82 16.01 -28.34
C LYS A 816 19.88 14.83 -27.35
N LEU A 817 18.75 14.42 -26.77
CA LEU A 817 18.67 13.22 -25.93
C LEU A 817 18.64 11.91 -26.73
N ARG A 818 17.94 11.88 -27.87
CA ARG A 818 17.91 10.73 -28.80
C ARG A 818 19.29 10.44 -29.39
N ALA A 819 20.01 11.46 -29.85
CA ALA A 819 21.39 11.37 -30.33
C ALA A 819 22.38 10.82 -29.27
N LYS A 820 22.20 11.20 -28.00
CA LYS A 820 22.92 10.67 -26.81
C LYS A 820 22.65 9.17 -26.52
N ARG A 821 21.72 8.54 -27.24
CA ARG A 821 21.43 7.09 -27.26
C ARG A 821 21.64 6.44 -28.64
N SER A 822 22.20 7.16 -29.60
CA SER A 822 22.29 6.74 -31.00
C SER A 822 20.93 6.38 -31.63
N LEU A 823 19.87 7.07 -31.20
CA LEU A 823 18.56 7.05 -31.84
C LEU A 823 18.49 8.19 -32.87
N ASN A 824 17.91 7.92 -34.05
CA ASN A 824 17.62 8.91 -35.09
C ASN A 824 16.78 10.07 -34.55
N ASP A 825 16.76 11.23 -35.20
CA ASP A 825 15.90 12.35 -34.81
C ASP A 825 14.40 11.99 -34.87
N LEU A 826 13.59 12.66 -34.04
CA LEU A 826 12.17 12.35 -33.88
C LEU A 826 11.37 12.64 -35.17
N SER A 827 11.75 13.68 -35.91
CA SER A 827 11.19 14.07 -37.21
C SER A 827 11.39 13.03 -38.32
N VAL A 828 12.27 12.04 -38.12
CA VAL A 828 12.54 10.93 -39.05
C VAL A 828 11.73 9.67 -38.68
N LEU A 829 10.92 9.71 -37.61
CA LEU A 829 10.02 8.60 -37.27
C LEU A 829 8.79 8.57 -38.18
N LYS A 830 8.43 7.37 -38.64
CA LYS A 830 7.12 7.11 -39.25
C LYS A 830 6.01 7.56 -38.30
N GLY A 831 5.14 8.45 -38.78
CA GLY A 831 4.09 9.14 -38.01
C GLY A 831 4.13 10.67 -38.13
N PHE A 832 5.27 11.26 -38.52
CA PHE A 832 5.39 12.71 -38.74
C PHE A 832 5.63 13.02 -40.24
N PRO A 833 4.69 13.70 -40.94
CA PRO A 833 4.89 14.07 -42.34
C PRO A 833 5.87 15.24 -42.54
N SER A 834 6.03 16.10 -41.52
CA SER A 834 6.94 17.25 -41.55
C SER A 834 7.48 17.59 -40.16
N GLU A 835 8.62 18.29 -40.10
CA GLU A 835 9.21 18.73 -38.84
C GLU A 835 8.33 19.75 -38.12
N ALA A 836 7.68 20.67 -38.83
CA ALA A 836 6.79 21.66 -38.24
C ALA A 836 5.61 21.01 -37.49
N GLN A 837 4.96 20.01 -38.11
CA GLN A 837 3.93 19.21 -37.44
C GLN A 837 4.50 18.43 -36.25
N ALA A 838 5.72 17.89 -36.36
CA ALA A 838 6.36 17.21 -35.23
C ALA A 838 6.64 18.16 -34.05
N GLN A 839 7.02 19.41 -34.30
CA GLN A 839 7.20 20.43 -33.25
C GLN A 839 5.86 20.77 -32.56
N GLU A 840 4.83 21.12 -33.33
CA GLU A 840 3.52 21.50 -32.80
C GLU A 840 2.88 20.36 -31.99
N VAL A 841 2.77 19.17 -32.61
CA VAL A 841 2.16 17.98 -32.00
C VAL A 841 2.88 17.61 -30.71
N LEU A 842 4.21 17.59 -30.70
CA LEU A 842 5.01 17.19 -29.54
C LEU A 842 4.79 18.11 -28.33
N LEU A 843 4.70 19.43 -28.53
CA LEU A 843 4.41 20.39 -27.47
C LEU A 843 2.95 20.35 -27.03
N LYS A 844 2.02 20.25 -27.98
CA LYS A 844 0.58 20.23 -27.72
C LYS A 844 0.19 19.01 -26.88
N SER A 845 0.60 17.81 -27.31
CA SER A 845 0.25 16.51 -26.71
C SER A 845 0.96 16.17 -25.38
N ALA A 846 1.92 16.98 -24.93
CA ALA A 846 2.73 16.69 -23.74
C ALA A 846 1.99 16.98 -22.43
N LEU A 847 1.79 15.95 -21.60
CA LEU A 847 1.37 16.08 -20.20
C LEU A 847 2.59 16.16 -19.26
N VAL A 848 2.45 16.90 -18.16
CA VAL A 848 3.47 17.02 -17.11
C VAL A 848 2.86 16.64 -15.76
N ASN A 849 3.49 15.72 -15.04
CA ASN A 849 3.12 15.42 -13.66
C ASN A 849 3.49 16.59 -12.73
N VAL A 850 2.51 17.05 -11.97
CA VAL A 850 2.59 18.21 -11.07
C VAL A 850 2.13 17.85 -9.65
N LYS A 851 2.63 18.61 -8.68
CA LYS A 851 2.24 18.54 -7.27
C LYS A 851 1.34 19.73 -6.95
N VAL A 852 0.37 19.48 -6.07
CA VAL A 852 -0.70 20.40 -5.74
C VAL A 852 -0.77 20.48 -4.22
N SER A 853 -0.32 21.59 -3.62
CA SER A 853 -0.26 21.74 -2.16
C SER A 853 -1.30 22.77 -1.73
N MET A 854 -2.28 22.38 -0.91
CA MET A 854 -3.41 23.28 -0.66
C MET A 854 -3.01 24.43 0.28
N HIS A 855 -3.22 25.68 -0.16
CA HIS A 855 -2.85 26.89 0.58
C HIS A 855 -3.87 27.24 1.69
N SER A 856 -5.15 26.87 1.50
CA SER A 856 -6.22 27.10 2.48
C SER A 856 -7.12 25.86 2.71
N LYS A 857 -8.36 26.04 3.19
CA LYS A 857 -9.17 25.00 3.85
C LYS A 857 -9.81 23.99 2.88
N GLY A 858 -9.01 23.05 2.39
CA GLY A 858 -9.48 21.98 1.50
C GLY A 858 -8.65 20.71 1.55
N SER A 859 -9.17 19.64 0.93
CA SER A 859 -8.45 18.40 0.67
C SER A 859 -9.01 17.81 -0.63
N PRO A 860 -8.25 17.80 -1.73
CA PRO A 860 -8.79 17.37 -3.03
C PRO A 860 -9.06 15.86 -3.00
N ASP A 861 -10.15 15.43 -3.62
CA ASP A 861 -10.49 14.02 -3.82
C ASP A 861 -9.87 13.49 -5.12
N ASP A 862 -9.95 12.17 -5.34
CA ASP A 862 -9.52 11.56 -6.60
C ASP A 862 -10.42 12.01 -7.77
N LEU A 863 -9.81 12.44 -8.88
CA LEU A 863 -10.45 13.09 -10.03
C LEU A 863 -11.06 14.47 -9.71
N ALA A 864 -10.38 15.27 -8.88
CA ALA A 864 -10.62 16.71 -8.80
C ALA A 864 -10.10 17.42 -10.07
N MET A 865 -10.79 18.47 -10.50
CA MET A 865 -10.46 19.27 -11.69
C MET A 865 -9.51 20.40 -11.31
N ILE A 866 -8.47 20.62 -12.12
CA ILE A 866 -7.50 21.71 -12.02
C ILE A 866 -7.85 22.77 -13.07
N TYR A 867 -7.95 24.04 -12.67
CA TYR A 867 -8.37 25.14 -13.56
C TYR A 867 -7.30 26.23 -13.63
N SER A 868 -7.18 26.84 -14.80
CA SER A 868 -6.45 28.10 -14.96
C SER A 868 -7.23 29.25 -14.33
N ILE A 869 -6.50 30.28 -13.89
CA ILE A 869 -7.05 31.49 -13.27
C ILE A 869 -6.97 32.63 -14.31
N PRO A 870 -8.06 33.39 -14.55
CA PRO A 870 -8.03 34.61 -15.37
C PRO A 870 -7.06 35.66 -14.81
N GLU A 871 -6.48 36.51 -15.65
CA GLU A 871 -5.58 37.59 -15.20
C GLU A 871 -6.12 38.49 -14.08
N PRO A 872 -7.33 39.09 -14.16
CA PRO A 872 -7.80 39.98 -13.09
C PRO A 872 -7.95 39.25 -11.74
N GLU A 873 -8.48 38.02 -11.74
CA GLU A 873 -8.60 37.23 -10.52
C GLU A 873 -7.21 36.83 -9.98
N TRP A 874 -6.22 36.61 -10.86
CA TRP A 874 -4.88 36.19 -10.45
C TRP A 874 -4.14 37.27 -9.64
N ASP A 875 -4.30 38.55 -9.98
CA ASP A 875 -3.73 39.64 -9.20
C ASP A 875 -4.46 39.84 -7.86
N GLU A 876 -5.80 39.74 -7.82
CA GLU A 876 -6.57 39.71 -6.56
C GLU A 876 -6.06 38.60 -5.61
N TRP A 877 -5.81 37.40 -6.17
CA TRP A 877 -5.22 36.27 -5.44
C TRP A 877 -3.81 36.54 -4.93
N ARG A 878 -2.99 37.16 -5.76
CA ARG A 878 -1.62 37.52 -5.42
C ARG A 878 -1.60 38.55 -4.29
N GLU A 879 -2.49 39.54 -4.29
CA GLU A 879 -2.60 40.52 -3.21
C GLU A 879 -3.11 39.89 -1.91
N ALA A 880 -4.21 39.12 -1.96
CA ALA A 880 -4.80 38.46 -0.79
C ALA A 880 -3.81 37.53 -0.06
N ILE A 881 -2.94 36.83 -0.82
CA ILE A 881 -1.88 35.97 -0.26
C ILE A 881 -0.70 36.81 0.27
N ASN A 882 -0.19 37.80 -0.48
CA ASN A 882 1.01 38.55 -0.10
C ASN A 882 0.77 39.63 0.98
N ARG A 883 -0.47 40.06 1.19
CA ARG A 883 -0.86 40.98 2.28
C ARG A 883 -0.33 40.44 3.62
N LYS A 884 0.45 41.24 4.35
CA LYS A 884 0.91 40.85 5.70
C LYS A 884 -0.27 40.85 6.66
N PRO A 885 -0.29 39.98 7.69
CA PRO A 885 -1.29 40.09 8.75
C PRO A 885 -1.17 41.46 9.43
N SER A 886 -2.24 42.23 9.33
CA SER A 886 -2.57 43.38 10.17
C SER A 886 -2.52 42.96 11.64
N SER A 887 -2.13 43.86 12.55
CA SER A 887 -2.12 43.61 14.00
C SER A 887 -3.53 43.69 14.62
N VAL A 888 -4.55 43.32 13.85
CA VAL A 888 -5.97 43.44 14.17
C VAL A 888 -6.63 42.13 13.76
N ASP A 889 -7.26 41.43 14.69
CA ASP A 889 -7.86 40.10 14.46
C ASP A 889 -9.13 40.14 13.59
N ASP A 890 -9.70 41.32 13.31
CA ASP A 890 -10.96 41.52 12.59
C ASP A 890 -10.97 41.01 11.14
N ASP A 891 -9.81 40.91 10.49
CA ASP A 891 -9.66 40.38 9.11
C ASP A 891 -9.77 38.83 9.05
N LEU A 892 -9.84 38.14 10.20
CA LEU A 892 -9.76 36.67 10.31
C LEU A 892 -11.09 36.01 10.71
N VAL A 893 -11.65 35.20 9.82
CA VAL A 893 -12.86 34.40 10.08
C VAL A 893 -12.49 33.10 10.80
N ASP A 894 -13.07 32.88 11.97
CA ASP A 894 -12.91 31.63 12.72
C ASP A 894 -13.93 30.58 12.25
N ILE A 895 -13.56 29.77 11.26
CA ILE A 895 -14.45 28.80 10.61
C ILE A 895 -14.54 27.48 11.42
N GLY A 896 -14.84 27.62 12.71
CA GLY A 896 -14.78 26.61 13.77
C GLY A 896 -16.08 26.40 14.56
N GLY A 897 -17.24 26.83 14.06
CA GLY A 897 -18.52 26.59 14.71
C GLY A 897 -19.71 26.68 13.73
N GLY A 898 -20.43 25.57 13.55
CA GLY A 898 -21.83 25.63 13.14
C GLY A 898 -22.69 25.62 14.41
N ASP A 899 -23.65 26.53 14.52
CA ASP A 899 -24.40 26.76 15.76
C ASP A 899 -25.44 25.65 16.04
N ASN A 900 -24.93 24.48 16.44
CA ASN A 900 -25.69 23.38 16.99
C ASN A 900 -25.16 23.12 18.40
N GLY A 901 -25.88 23.61 19.41
CA GLY A 901 -25.54 23.46 20.83
C GLY A 901 -25.47 22.00 21.28
N GLY A 902 -24.30 21.37 21.12
CA GLY A 902 -24.06 19.97 21.45
C GLY A 902 -22.61 19.73 21.88
N ALA A 903 -22.38 19.58 23.19
CA ALA A 903 -21.04 19.44 23.77
C ALA A 903 -20.35 18.12 23.37
N GLY A 904 -19.64 18.13 22.23
CA GLY A 904 -18.85 17.03 21.70
C GLY A 904 -17.38 17.41 21.50
N SER A 905 -16.49 16.93 22.37
CA SER A 905 -15.07 17.32 22.36
C SER A 905 -14.25 16.59 21.30
N ASP A 906 -14.30 17.03 20.03
CA ASP A 906 -13.37 16.60 18.98
C ASP A 906 -12.38 17.74 18.66
N GLY A 907 -11.16 17.64 19.21
CA GLY A 907 -10.15 18.70 19.22
C GLY A 907 -9.46 18.92 17.88
N SER A 908 -10.21 19.41 16.89
CA SER A 908 -9.65 19.99 15.67
C SER A 908 -9.19 21.43 15.94
N PRO A 909 -7.99 21.86 15.50
CA PRO A 909 -7.57 23.23 15.69
C PRO A 909 -8.44 24.19 14.86
N HIS A 910 -8.76 25.34 15.46
CA HIS A 910 -9.44 26.43 14.76
C HIS A 910 -8.50 27.02 13.72
N VAL A 911 -8.83 26.84 12.43
CA VAL A 911 -8.09 27.42 11.32
C VAL A 911 -8.75 28.75 10.96
N LYS A 912 -8.20 29.84 11.50
CA LYS A 912 -8.51 31.20 11.07
C LYS A 912 -8.11 31.36 9.60
N VAL A 913 -9.05 31.76 8.75
CA VAL A 913 -8.82 32.07 7.32
C VAL A 913 -9.23 33.52 7.11
N ARG A 914 -8.56 34.25 6.21
CA ARG A 914 -8.98 35.61 5.86
C ARG A 914 -10.27 35.60 5.04
N ARG A 915 -11.09 36.65 5.21
CA ARG A 915 -12.34 36.82 4.48
C ARG A 915 -12.14 36.90 2.96
N ASP A 916 -11.13 37.65 2.51
CA ASP A 916 -10.78 37.82 1.08
C ASP A 916 -10.50 36.48 0.38
N VAL A 917 -9.65 35.63 0.96
CA VAL A 917 -9.35 34.27 0.49
C VAL A 917 -10.58 33.35 0.50
N GLU A 918 -11.52 33.53 1.44
CA GLU A 918 -12.73 32.72 1.47
C GLU A 918 -13.74 33.14 0.39
N GLU A 919 -13.92 34.44 0.17
CA GLU A 919 -14.77 34.99 -0.90
C GLU A 919 -14.20 34.66 -2.28
N LEU A 920 -12.89 34.86 -2.45
CA LEU A 920 -12.03 34.32 -3.50
C LEU A 920 -12.43 32.88 -3.90
N SER A 921 -12.48 31.99 -2.90
CA SER A 921 -12.65 30.54 -3.10
C SER A 921 -14.04 30.11 -3.62
N LYS A 922 -15.03 31.00 -3.59
CA LYS A 922 -16.42 30.71 -3.99
C LYS A 922 -16.67 30.92 -5.48
N ILE A 923 -15.79 31.65 -6.18
CA ILE A 923 -15.89 31.93 -7.61
C ILE A 923 -15.68 30.62 -8.41
N ILE A 924 -16.77 30.05 -8.92
CA ILE A 924 -16.74 28.84 -9.77
C ILE A 924 -16.11 29.17 -11.13
N PRO A 925 -15.00 28.54 -11.53
CA PRO A 925 -14.46 28.66 -12.88
C PRO A 925 -15.30 27.84 -13.90
N PRO A 926 -15.39 28.27 -15.18
CA PRO A 926 -16.15 27.57 -16.21
C PRO A 926 -15.48 26.23 -16.62
N PRO A 927 -16.23 25.25 -17.17
CA PRO A 927 -15.66 23.98 -17.63
C PRO A 927 -14.60 24.11 -18.73
N SER A 928 -14.60 25.21 -19.48
CA SER A 928 -13.62 25.52 -20.53
C SER A 928 -12.23 25.90 -19.98
N SER A 929 -12.10 26.31 -18.71
CA SER A 929 -10.80 26.60 -18.09
C SER A 929 -10.18 25.41 -17.34
N ILE A 930 -10.73 24.20 -17.49
CA ILE A 930 -10.11 22.96 -16.98
C ILE A 930 -8.81 22.69 -17.75
N ILE A 931 -7.68 22.73 -17.04
CA ILE A 931 -6.33 22.47 -17.55
C ILE A 931 -5.75 21.12 -17.08
N GLY A 932 -6.52 20.29 -16.39
CA GLY A 932 -6.10 18.93 -16.03
C GLY A 932 -6.80 18.38 -14.79
N TYR A 933 -6.26 17.25 -14.30
CA TYR A 933 -6.90 16.47 -13.23
C TYR A 933 -5.92 15.99 -12.16
N VAL A 934 -6.45 15.88 -10.94
CA VAL A 934 -5.81 15.20 -9.81
C VAL A 934 -5.93 13.68 -9.97
N THR A 935 -4.81 13.01 -10.18
CA THR A 935 -4.72 11.54 -10.22
C THR A 935 -4.72 10.93 -8.81
N THR A 936 -4.18 11.65 -7.83
CA THR A 936 -4.19 11.25 -6.42
C THR A 936 -4.36 12.43 -5.49
N GLY A 937 -5.55 12.56 -4.88
CA GLY A 937 -5.88 13.62 -3.93
C GLY A 937 -6.18 13.08 -2.54
N ASN A 938 -5.64 13.73 -1.50
CA ASN A 938 -6.13 13.54 -0.13
C ASN A 938 -5.66 14.62 0.86
N TYR A 939 -6.00 14.44 2.14
CA TYR A 939 -5.30 15.10 3.24
C TYR A 939 -4.00 14.35 3.55
N SER A 940 -2.84 14.99 3.36
CA SER A 940 -1.51 14.41 3.59
C SER A 940 -1.16 14.46 5.09
N LEU A 941 -0.95 13.30 5.72
CA LEU A 941 -0.60 13.20 7.13
C LEU A 941 0.81 13.69 7.45
N SER A 942 1.74 13.70 6.49
CA SER A 942 3.08 14.30 6.70
C SER A 942 3.00 15.84 6.73
N ARG A 943 2.34 16.44 5.72
CA ARG A 943 2.24 17.90 5.54
C ARG A 943 1.24 18.60 6.47
N GLY A 944 0.23 17.88 6.99
CA GLY A 944 -0.81 18.46 7.83
C GLY A 944 -1.89 19.27 7.08
N GLY A 945 -1.96 19.14 5.75
CA GLY A 945 -2.90 19.86 4.89
C GLY A 945 -3.36 19.03 3.69
N GLY A 946 -4.24 19.61 2.86
CA GLY A 946 -4.61 19.03 1.58
C GLY A 946 -3.41 18.93 0.64
N PHE A 947 -3.30 17.83 -0.09
CA PHE A 947 -2.23 17.58 -1.04
C PHE A 947 -2.73 16.70 -2.20
N ALA A 948 -2.22 16.95 -3.39
CA ALA A 948 -2.50 16.16 -4.57
C ALA A 948 -1.27 15.97 -5.47
N ILE A 949 -1.34 14.88 -6.22
CA ILE A 949 -0.57 14.61 -7.43
C ILE A 949 -1.58 14.64 -8.59
N GLY A 950 -1.21 15.27 -9.70
CA GLY A 950 -2.03 15.34 -10.91
C GLY A 950 -1.18 15.61 -12.14
N ALA A 951 -1.84 15.79 -13.29
CA ALA A 951 -1.18 16.17 -14.52
C ALA A 951 -1.92 17.32 -15.21
N ILE A 952 -1.15 18.16 -15.92
CA ILE A 952 -1.62 19.26 -16.78
C ILE A 952 -0.77 19.29 -18.07
N PRO A 953 -1.25 19.83 -19.20
CA PRO A 953 -0.44 19.99 -20.41
C PRO A 953 0.76 20.91 -20.19
N LEU A 954 1.87 20.62 -20.85
CA LEU A 954 3.11 21.40 -20.80
C LEU A 954 2.87 22.84 -21.26
N LEU A 955 2.08 23.02 -22.33
CA LEU A 955 1.69 24.34 -22.82
C LEU A 955 0.94 25.18 -21.74
N GLN A 956 0.07 24.54 -20.94
CA GLN A 956 -0.65 25.23 -19.87
C GLN A 956 0.27 25.52 -18.67
N TYR A 957 1.18 24.60 -18.32
CA TYR A 957 2.23 24.86 -17.32
C TYR A 957 3.08 26.07 -17.71
N LEU A 958 3.52 26.16 -18.97
CA LEU A 958 4.34 27.26 -19.48
C LEU A 958 3.60 28.60 -19.43
N LYS A 959 2.31 28.64 -19.79
CA LYS A 959 1.46 29.84 -19.66
C LYS A 959 1.34 30.33 -18.21
N ILE A 960 1.12 29.43 -17.25
CA ILE A 960 1.08 29.77 -15.81
C ILE A 960 2.45 30.28 -15.33
N HIS A 961 3.53 29.64 -15.78
CA HIS A 961 4.89 30.04 -15.44
C HIS A 961 5.26 31.42 -16.02
N LYS A 962 4.76 31.79 -17.20
CA LYS A 962 4.94 33.12 -17.79
C LYS A 962 4.30 34.21 -16.90
N LYS A 963 3.00 34.08 -16.60
CA LYS A 963 2.26 35.03 -15.74
C LYS A 963 2.92 35.24 -14.38
N ALA A 964 3.37 34.14 -13.76
CA ALA A 964 4.06 34.18 -12.46
C ALA A 964 5.40 34.95 -12.46
N ASN A 965 6.03 35.13 -13.63
CA ASN A 965 7.28 35.86 -13.82
C ASN A 965 7.08 37.30 -14.33
N GLU A 966 6.07 37.57 -15.15
CA GLU A 966 5.75 38.91 -15.66
C GLU A 966 5.53 39.91 -14.50
N GLY A 967 4.82 39.48 -13.45
CA GLY A 967 4.61 40.26 -12.23
C GLY A 967 5.87 40.57 -11.40
N LEU A 968 7.05 40.02 -11.72
CA LEU A 968 8.29 40.24 -10.96
C LEU A 968 9.12 41.45 -11.44
N PHE A 969 8.89 41.95 -12.66
CA PHE A 969 9.76 42.97 -13.27
C PHE A 969 9.48 44.42 -12.83
N SER A 970 8.49 44.64 -11.96
CA SER A 970 8.05 45.98 -11.55
C SER A 970 8.88 46.64 -10.42
N VAL A 971 9.80 45.93 -9.75
CA VAL A 971 10.55 46.46 -8.59
C VAL A 971 12.00 45.97 -8.56
N ASP A 972 12.95 46.91 -8.43
CA ASP A 972 14.38 46.74 -8.12
C ASP A 972 15.18 45.69 -8.93
N SER A 973 15.66 46.13 -10.10
CA SER A 973 16.49 45.38 -11.06
C SER A 973 17.85 44.85 -10.55
N ASN A 974 18.26 45.16 -9.32
CA ASN A 974 19.60 44.84 -8.78
C ASN A 974 19.69 43.60 -7.85
N ARG A 975 18.60 42.86 -7.62
CA ARG A 975 18.61 41.68 -6.70
C ARG A 975 18.35 40.31 -7.37
N ALA A 976 18.04 40.29 -8.67
CA ALA A 976 17.53 39.12 -9.41
C ALA A 976 18.57 38.02 -9.78
N LYS A 977 19.49 37.65 -8.87
CA LYS A 977 20.49 36.58 -9.09
C LYS A 977 20.63 35.57 -7.94
N SER A 978 19.65 35.49 -7.03
CA SER A 978 19.67 34.54 -5.92
C SER A 978 18.30 33.90 -5.66
N SER A 979 18.25 32.56 -5.79
CA SER A 979 17.09 31.67 -5.58
C SER A 979 15.80 31.96 -6.38
N PHE A 980 15.47 31.06 -7.30
CA PHE A 980 14.10 30.91 -7.80
C PHE A 980 13.17 30.51 -6.64
N LYS A 981 12.23 31.38 -6.27
CA LYS A 981 11.15 31.12 -5.31
C LYS A 981 9.88 30.77 -6.10
N ALA A 982 9.25 29.65 -5.78
CA ALA A 982 8.08 29.12 -6.50
C ALA A 982 6.74 29.70 -6.00
N GLU A 983 6.78 30.92 -5.45
CA GLU A 983 5.76 31.47 -4.52
C GLU A 983 4.59 32.18 -5.25
N ASN A 984 4.59 32.16 -6.59
CA ASN A 984 3.59 32.80 -7.46
C ASN A 984 2.83 31.81 -8.37
N LEU A 985 3.02 30.49 -8.23
CA LEU A 985 2.40 29.48 -9.11
C LEU A 985 1.04 29.00 -8.56
N PHE A 986 -0.02 29.76 -8.87
CA PHE A 986 -1.40 29.51 -8.41
C PHE A 986 -2.27 28.80 -9.44
N VAL A 987 -3.09 27.85 -8.98
CA VAL A 987 -4.20 27.23 -9.75
C VAL A 987 -5.40 26.97 -8.86
N LYS A 988 -6.60 26.99 -9.46
CA LYS A 988 -7.85 26.56 -8.81
C LYS A 988 -7.97 25.04 -8.86
N VAL A 989 -8.52 24.45 -7.79
CA VAL A 989 -8.82 23.01 -7.71
C VAL A 989 -10.22 22.83 -7.12
N ARG A 990 -11.08 22.05 -7.78
CA ARG A 990 -12.46 21.78 -7.35
C ARG A 990 -12.79 20.30 -7.46
N ASP A 991 -13.39 19.76 -6.40
CA ASP A 991 -13.87 18.38 -6.39
C ASP A 991 -15.16 18.22 -7.20
N ARG A 992 -15.19 17.18 -8.03
CA ARG A 992 -16.32 16.77 -8.88
C ARG A 992 -17.67 16.52 -8.17
N ARG A 993 -17.74 16.62 -6.83
CA ARG A 993 -18.98 16.42 -6.06
C ARG A 993 -19.53 17.68 -5.41
N GLU A 994 -18.86 18.83 -5.56
CA GLU A 994 -19.15 20.02 -4.75
C GLU A 994 -19.92 21.11 -5.51
N ARG A 995 -21.00 21.59 -4.89
CA ARG A 995 -21.94 22.62 -5.39
C ARG A 995 -21.79 23.98 -4.69
N SER A 996 -20.65 24.20 -4.03
CA SER A 996 -20.29 25.40 -3.24
C SER A 996 -21.33 25.91 -2.21
N VAL A 997 -22.25 25.05 -1.75
CA VAL A 997 -23.06 25.28 -0.53
C VAL A 997 -23.09 23.98 0.28
N GLY A 998 -22.46 23.94 1.46
CA GLY A 998 -22.55 22.77 2.37
C GLY A 998 -21.27 22.08 2.85
N TRP A 999 -20.15 22.81 3.01
CA TRP A 999 -18.96 22.42 3.80
C TRP A 999 -18.08 21.25 3.31
N ARG A 1000 -16.76 21.54 3.23
CA ARG A 1000 -15.78 20.93 2.30
C ARG A 1000 -16.11 21.34 0.85
N GLY A 1001 -15.13 21.75 0.04
CA GLY A 1001 -13.69 21.84 0.25
C GLY A 1001 -12.92 22.51 -0.90
N SER A 1002 -13.60 23.33 -1.71
CA SER A 1002 -13.06 24.03 -2.88
C SER A 1002 -12.03 25.11 -2.51
N SER A 1003 -10.73 24.78 -2.52
CA SER A 1003 -9.68 25.76 -2.19
C SER A 1003 -8.26 25.43 -2.69
N TRP A 1004 -7.75 26.28 -3.59
CA TRP A 1004 -6.38 26.84 -3.59
C TRP A 1004 -5.15 25.95 -3.50
N CYS A 1005 -4.34 25.98 -4.56
CA CYS A 1005 -3.09 25.25 -4.69
C CYS A 1005 -1.87 26.17 -4.90
N GLU A 1006 -0.77 25.84 -4.23
CA GLU A 1006 0.59 26.35 -4.49
C GLU A 1006 1.54 25.21 -4.93
N SER A 1007 2.63 25.59 -5.60
CA SER A 1007 3.80 24.75 -5.89
C SER A 1007 3.57 23.62 -6.93
N LEU A 1008 3.03 23.97 -8.10
CA LEU A 1008 3.31 23.23 -9.33
C LEU A 1008 4.84 23.09 -9.49
N ARG A 1009 5.34 21.85 -9.51
CA ARG A 1009 6.75 21.54 -9.83
C ARG A 1009 6.80 20.30 -10.71
N PRO A 1010 7.52 20.33 -11.85
CA PRO A 1010 7.90 19.12 -12.56
C PRO A 1010 8.68 18.18 -11.63
N GLU A 1011 8.59 16.85 -11.86
CA GLU A 1011 9.27 15.86 -11.02
C GLU A 1011 10.80 16.01 -11.07
N THR A 1012 11.34 16.62 -10.02
CA THR A 1012 12.73 17.03 -9.92
C THR A 1012 13.61 15.90 -9.38
N TYR A 1013 14.00 14.94 -10.23
CA TYR A 1013 15.10 14.02 -9.90
C TYR A 1013 16.47 14.74 -9.96
N LYS A 1014 16.71 15.64 -9.00
CA LYS A 1014 17.99 16.36 -8.88
C LYS A 1014 19.16 15.40 -8.68
N ARG A 1015 19.90 15.17 -9.76
CA ARG A 1015 21.10 14.34 -9.83
C ARG A 1015 22.34 15.11 -9.33
N PHE A 1016 22.35 15.53 -8.06
CA PHE A 1016 23.38 16.47 -7.55
C PHE A 1016 24.17 16.05 -6.31
N ASN A 1017 25.20 16.86 -6.03
CA ASN A 1017 26.37 16.59 -5.21
C ASN A 1017 26.11 16.37 -3.71
N VAL A 1018 27.13 15.81 -3.05
CA VAL A 1018 27.21 15.59 -1.60
C VAL A 1018 27.07 16.92 -0.85
N SER A 1019 25.87 17.23 -0.37
CA SER A 1019 25.64 18.29 0.60
C SER A 1019 26.19 17.87 1.97
N ARG A 1020 27.09 18.68 2.54
CA ARG A 1020 27.49 18.53 3.96
C ARG A 1020 26.26 18.74 4.85
N PRO A 1021 26.09 17.98 5.94
CA PRO A 1021 25.02 18.26 6.90
C PRO A 1021 25.25 19.62 7.56
N ARG A 1022 24.16 20.38 7.77
CA ARG A 1022 24.13 21.35 8.86
C ARG A 1022 24.08 20.56 10.17
N ALA A 1023 24.89 20.97 11.14
CA ALA A 1023 24.69 20.57 12.52
C ALA A 1023 23.63 21.46 13.16
N GLU A 1024 22.88 20.87 14.10
CA GLU A 1024 22.35 21.55 15.28
C GLU A 1024 23.35 21.32 16.43
#